data_AF-A0AAN9EB56-F1
#
_entry.id   AF-A0AAN9EB56-F1
#
_cell.length_a   1.000
_cell.length_b   1.000
_cell.length_c   1.000
_cell.angle_alpha   90.00
_cell.angle_beta   90.00
_cell.angle_gamma   90.00
#
_symmetry.space_group_name_H-M   'P 1'
#
loop_
_entity.id
_entity.type
_entity.pdbx_description
1 polymer ?
#
loop_
_entity_poly.entity_id
_entity_poly.type
_entity_poly.pdbx_seq_one_letter_code
_entity_poly.pdbx_strand_id
1 'polypeptide(L)'
;MKVLSWNCRGLGSPRAVRSLRKLIASKIPTITFLMESRKKVIELNFLKTLNGTYSFLVLDCQGQGNQRAGPINVEGITHLVGGRVTTQHQHHLQAPFTVEERMNEWIHENKRVQLPTILQRAAALSIPDVATYNKSGANPSTMPHPSAGVVHVDAATRDQQGTGACSLVLATDESFLVAATTILQEAMEPSIAEALCLRWALETLVDLGVTHALIKTDCLVLVHSWKRRHQNLSYLDAVIKDCHELFKEFDYVDIIHLQVNCGVNYFQHTAKSSIRYRHFLASEAIFRKKSLPLYSSLPRVKQASRRLICLVATEDLAKQVEESKMEAPKEIFLKDYKMPDYYFDTVDLKFSLGEERTLVTSKITVFPRIEGSSPPLVLDGQDLSLVSIQLNGKALKEEDYHLDARHLTIRSPPSGQYVLEIETEIQPQKNTSLEGLYKSSGNFCTQCEAEGFRKITFYQDRPDIMAKYTVRIEADKSLYPVLLSNGNLVEQGDLEDGKHYAVWVDPFKKPCYLFALVAGQLESRDDTFVTHSGRKVSLRIWTPADDLPKTAHAMYSLKAAMKWDEDVFGLEYDLDLFNIVAVPDFNMGAMENKSLNIFNSKLVLASPETATDADYAAILGVIGHEYFHNWTGNRVTCRDWFQLSLKEGLTVFRDQEFSSDMGSRTVKRIADVSKLRNYQFPQDAGPMAHPVRPHSYIKMDNFYTGRSMKSCSYDPLYQGAEVVRMYKTLLGSQGFRKGMDLYFKRHDGQAVTCEDFFAAMRDANGADFANFLQWYSQAGTPLVKVNSSYNPEAHTFSLKFSQEIPPTPGQSVKEPMFIPVAVGLLDSTGKDIPLSTLYHDETLKSVSCKDQPVFTTVLRVTKKEEEFVFADIFERPVPSLLRGYSAPIRLESDLTDGDLFFLLANDSDEFNRWEAGQILARKLMLNLVDDFQHNKPLVLNPNFVDGFKRILTDSSLDKEFVAKAITLPGEGEIMDMMIVADPDAVHAVRTFIRKQLASELRAEFLSTVKNNRSSDEYVFDHPNMARRALKNVAIAYLASLEDQEFTNLALAEYKTATNLTEQFAALAAISQTPGKSRDDVLADFYGKWQHDFLVVNKWFALQAMSDIPGNVENVRKLLDHPAFDLRNPNKVYSLIGGFCGSPVNFHAKDGSGYKFLGEIVLQLDKINPQVASRMVSAFSRWRRYDEDRQKLAKAQLEKIMSSNGLSENVFEIASKSLAA
;
A
#
# COMPACT_ATOMS: atom_id res chain seq x y z
N MET A 1 14.37 -44.86 24.13
CA MET A 1 13.19 -45.64 23.69
C MET A 1 12.69 -44.96 22.41
N LYS A 2 12.52 -45.61 21.24
CA LYS A 2 12.45 -47.05 20.91
C LYS A 2 11.35 -47.82 21.67
N VAL A 3 10.22 -47.99 20.97
CA VAL A 3 9.28 -49.15 20.92
C VAL A 3 8.59 -49.61 22.22
N LEU A 4 7.40 -50.20 22.02
CA LEU A 4 6.43 -50.77 22.99
C LEU A 4 5.44 -49.74 23.56
N SER A 5 4.15 -50.06 23.72
CA SER A 5 3.49 -51.38 23.63
C SER A 5 2.75 -51.66 22.31
N TRP A 6 2.82 -52.93 21.88
CA TRP A 6 2.00 -53.49 20.80
C TRP A 6 0.65 -54.02 21.32
N ASN A 7 -0.21 -54.43 20.40
CA ASN A 7 -1.50 -55.11 20.59
C ASN A 7 -1.59 -56.09 21.78
N CYS A 8 -2.77 -56.15 22.41
CA CYS A 8 -3.55 -57.39 22.34
C CYS A 8 -5.07 -57.17 22.49
N ARG A 9 -5.85 -58.17 22.05
CA ARG A 9 -7.32 -58.19 22.06
C ARG A 9 -7.84 -58.85 23.35
N GLY A 10 -9.11 -58.61 23.67
CA GLY A 10 -9.95 -59.63 24.33
C GLY A 10 -10.35 -59.37 25.78
N LEU A 11 -11.65 -59.11 25.95
CA LEU A 11 -12.54 -59.59 27.02
C LEU A 11 -11.93 -60.31 28.24
N GLY A 12 -12.29 -59.84 29.45
CA GLY A 12 -12.76 -60.77 30.50
C GLY A 12 -12.04 -60.81 31.85
N SER A 13 -12.52 -60.00 32.80
CA SER A 13 -12.60 -60.28 34.26
C SER A 13 -11.29 -60.44 35.10
N PRO A 14 -11.16 -59.74 36.25
CA PRO A 14 -9.95 -59.78 37.07
C PRO A 14 -10.01 -60.81 38.23
N ARG A 15 -9.30 -61.94 38.14
CA ARG A 15 -8.88 -62.72 39.35
C ARG A 15 -7.75 -63.75 39.16
N ALA A 16 -6.59 -63.31 38.66
CA ALA A 16 -5.38 -64.17 38.56
C ALA A 16 -4.10 -63.57 39.20
N VAL A 17 -4.23 -62.69 40.21
CA VAL A 17 -3.09 -62.26 41.06
C VAL A 17 -2.68 -63.41 41.98
N ARG A 18 -2.01 -64.44 41.43
CA ARG A 18 -1.62 -65.64 42.20
C ARG A 18 -0.44 -66.46 41.65
N SER A 19 0.63 -65.81 41.20
CA SER A 19 1.99 -66.39 41.22
C SER A 19 3.09 -65.32 41.07
N LEU A 20 4.27 -65.61 41.64
CA LEU A 20 5.54 -64.88 41.49
C LEU A 20 5.43 -63.33 41.59
N ARG A 21 4.94 -62.76 42.70
CA ARG A 21 5.84 -62.42 43.83
C ARG A 21 6.58 -63.63 44.41
N LYS A 22 7.75 -63.98 43.84
CA LYS A 22 8.65 -64.97 44.48
C LYS A 22 10.10 -65.03 43.94
N LEU A 23 10.76 -63.88 43.77
CA LEU A 23 12.19 -63.76 44.10
C LEU A 23 12.58 -62.27 44.23
N ILE A 24 12.95 -61.84 45.44
CA ILE A 24 13.62 -60.55 45.68
C ILE A 24 15.08 -60.87 45.97
N ALA A 25 15.98 -60.57 45.03
CA ALA A 25 17.44 -60.67 45.21
C ALA A 25 18.18 -59.87 44.11
N SER A 26 19.32 -59.21 44.33
CA SER A 26 19.81 -58.41 45.47
C SER A 26 21.22 -57.85 45.19
N LYS A 27 21.46 -56.53 45.44
CA LYS A 27 22.79 -55.86 45.62
C LYS A 27 23.71 -55.80 44.36
N ILE A 28 24.38 -54.69 43.94
CA ILE A 28 25.33 -53.72 44.58
C ILE A 28 26.75 -54.33 44.77
N PRO A 29 27.93 -53.70 44.42
CA PRO A 29 28.30 -52.66 43.41
C PRO A 29 29.76 -52.82 42.78
N THR A 30 30.37 -51.74 42.21
CA THR A 30 31.83 -51.53 41.86
C THR A 30 32.41 -52.32 40.64
N ILE A 31 33.44 -51.89 39.87
CA ILE A 31 34.67 -51.12 40.23
C ILE A 31 35.17 -50.07 39.17
N THR A 32 36.48 -49.93 38.87
CA THR A 32 37.18 -48.60 38.76
C THR A 32 38.43 -48.53 37.80
N PHE A 33 39.03 -47.32 37.57
CA PHE A 33 40.33 -46.95 36.89
C PHE A 33 40.36 -46.86 35.33
N LEU A 34 41.24 -46.10 34.63
CA LEU A 34 42.53 -45.42 34.96
C LEU A 34 42.91 -44.21 34.01
N MET A 35 43.64 -43.22 34.56
CA MET A 35 44.65 -42.28 33.96
C MET A 35 44.35 -41.15 32.95
N GLU A 36 45.22 -40.12 33.03
CA GLU A 36 45.22 -38.82 32.31
C GLU A 36 45.99 -38.89 30.97
N SER A 37 45.78 -38.01 29.97
CA SER A 37 46.48 -36.70 29.91
C SER A 37 45.98 -35.75 28.80
N ARG A 38 45.58 -34.52 29.20
CA ARG A 38 45.60 -33.20 28.48
C ARG A 38 45.24 -33.17 26.96
N LYS A 39 44.29 -32.35 26.51
CA LYS A 39 44.14 -30.88 26.76
C LYS A 39 42.67 -30.39 26.72
N LYS A 40 42.36 -29.43 27.62
CA LYS A 40 41.25 -28.42 27.65
C LYS A 40 39.79 -28.90 27.38
N VAL A 41 38.79 -28.88 28.31
CA VAL A 41 38.25 -27.84 29.25
C VAL A 41 37.41 -26.78 28.51
N ILE A 42 36.14 -26.40 28.84
CA ILE A 42 35.01 -26.94 29.67
C ILE A 42 33.73 -26.12 29.27
N GLU A 43 32.43 -26.47 29.35
CA GLU A 43 31.58 -27.60 29.80
C GLU A 43 30.79 -27.43 31.14
N LEU A 44 29.46 -27.78 31.14
CA LEU A 44 28.51 -27.91 32.30
C LEU A 44 28.07 -26.58 33.01
N ASN A 45 27.02 -26.43 33.87
CA ASN A 45 25.83 -27.19 34.37
C ASN A 45 24.89 -26.19 35.14
N PHE A 46 23.62 -26.43 35.59
CA PHE A 46 22.42 -27.16 35.08
C PHE A 46 21.17 -26.96 36.00
N LEU A 47 19.94 -27.24 35.50
CA LEU A 47 18.70 -27.68 36.21
C LEU A 47 17.98 -26.82 37.31
N LYS A 48 16.64 -26.61 37.10
CA LYS A 48 15.48 -26.84 38.03
C LYS A 48 15.33 -26.00 39.35
N THR A 49 14.16 -25.80 40.01
CA THR A 49 12.73 -26.24 39.85
C THR A 49 11.70 -25.39 40.65
N LEU A 50 10.39 -25.55 40.36
CA LEU A 50 9.19 -25.51 41.25
C LEU A 50 8.55 -24.17 41.75
N ASN A 51 7.19 -24.14 41.64
CA ASN A 51 6.13 -23.49 42.47
C ASN A 51 6.17 -21.97 42.81
N GLY A 52 5.05 -21.25 42.99
CA GLY A 52 3.62 -21.56 42.78
C GLY A 52 2.63 -20.61 43.52
N THR A 53 1.38 -20.51 43.02
CA THR A 53 0.12 -20.06 43.70
C THR A 53 -0.10 -18.61 44.23
N TYR A 54 -1.17 -18.00 43.67
CA TYR A 54 -2.22 -17.14 44.28
C TYR A 54 -2.02 -15.66 44.74
N SER A 55 -2.83 -14.81 44.10
CA SER A 55 -3.72 -13.75 44.63
C SER A 55 -3.20 -12.40 45.14
N PHE A 56 -3.91 -11.35 44.71
CA PHE A 56 -3.78 -9.96 45.14
C PHE A 56 -4.66 -9.63 46.35
N LEU A 57 -4.26 -8.61 47.13
CA LEU A 57 -5.19 -7.64 47.70
C LEU A 57 -4.48 -6.28 47.79
N VAL A 58 -5.19 -5.20 47.43
CA VAL A 58 -4.67 -3.83 47.33
C VAL A 58 -4.99 -3.05 48.61
N LEU A 59 -4.11 -2.12 49.01
CA LEU A 59 -4.55 -0.85 49.57
C LEU A 59 -3.54 0.28 49.31
N ASP A 60 -4.07 1.46 49.01
CA ASP A 60 -3.36 2.72 48.72
C ASP A 60 -3.29 3.60 49.98
N CYS A 61 -2.38 4.59 50.00
CA CYS A 61 -2.41 5.74 50.91
C CYS A 61 -1.45 6.85 50.46
N GLN A 62 -1.99 7.97 49.97
CA GLN A 62 -1.32 9.28 50.09
C GLN A 62 -1.73 9.95 51.41
N GLY A 63 -0.78 10.59 52.10
CA GLY A 63 -1.07 11.33 53.34
C GLY A 63 0.13 12.12 53.87
N GLN A 64 -0.06 13.40 54.15
CA GLN A 64 0.96 14.36 54.58
C GLN A 64 1.53 14.08 56.00
N GLY A 65 2.78 14.49 56.25
CA GLY A 65 3.14 15.11 57.54
C GLY A 65 4.28 14.49 58.36
N ASN A 66 5.38 15.25 58.53
CA ASN A 66 6.31 15.27 59.67
C ASN A 66 6.51 13.99 60.52
N GLN A 67 7.71 13.37 60.42
CA GLN A 67 8.77 13.60 61.42
C GLN A 67 10.15 12.99 61.07
N ARG A 68 11.13 13.34 61.89
CA ARG A 68 12.60 13.31 61.74
C ARG A 68 13.29 11.93 61.53
N ALA A 69 14.41 12.04 60.79
CA ALA A 69 15.75 11.45 61.06
C ALA A 69 16.07 9.98 60.74
N GLY A 70 17.32 9.79 60.27
CA GLY A 70 18.03 8.49 60.25
C GLY A 70 18.55 8.10 58.86
N PRO A 71 19.88 7.99 58.61
CA PRO A 71 20.43 7.71 57.29
C PRO A 71 21.17 6.34 57.18
N ILE A 72 21.83 6.14 56.03
CA ILE A 72 22.97 5.23 55.72
C ILE A 72 22.62 3.93 54.94
N ASN A 73 23.40 3.41 53.96
CA ASN A 73 24.33 3.96 52.92
C ASN A 73 24.89 2.77 52.05
N VAL A 74 25.74 3.07 51.04
CA VAL A 74 26.81 2.22 50.41
C VAL A 74 26.45 1.21 49.29
N GLU A 75 26.84 1.56 48.05
CA GLU A 75 27.76 0.91 47.05
C GLU A 75 27.74 -0.63 46.77
N GLY A 76 28.19 -1.14 45.60
CA GLY A 76 28.66 -0.49 44.35
C GLY A 76 29.69 -1.32 43.51
N ILE A 77 30.31 -0.65 42.50
CA ILE A 77 31.52 -1.04 41.71
C ILE A 77 31.33 -2.02 40.50
N THR A 78 32.35 -2.19 39.62
CA THR A 78 32.25 -2.42 38.14
C THR A 78 33.37 -3.30 37.49
N HIS A 79 33.32 -3.49 36.13
CA HIS A 79 34.46 -3.75 35.18
C HIS A 79 35.01 -5.20 34.97
N LEU A 80 35.74 -5.64 33.89
CA LEU A 80 36.13 -5.16 32.51
C LEU A 80 36.79 -6.30 31.62
N VAL A 81 36.80 -6.16 30.27
CA VAL A 81 37.78 -6.70 29.21
C VAL A 81 37.94 -8.25 29.01
N GLY A 82 38.28 -8.86 27.85
CA GLY A 82 38.49 -8.45 26.42
C GLY A 82 39.59 -9.26 25.66
N GLY A 83 39.49 -9.55 24.33
CA GLY A 83 40.54 -10.24 23.51
C GLY A 83 40.13 -10.77 22.09
N ARG A 84 41.09 -11.01 21.14
CA ARG A 84 40.85 -11.25 19.66
C ARG A 84 41.86 -12.24 18.97
N VAL A 85 41.76 -12.41 17.61
CA VAL A 85 42.68 -13.05 16.60
C VAL A 85 42.42 -14.56 16.30
N THR A 86 41.92 -15.08 15.15
CA THR A 86 42.22 -15.08 13.66
C THR A 86 43.35 -16.07 13.22
N THR A 87 43.44 -16.70 12.01
CA THR A 87 43.17 -16.35 10.58
C THR A 87 42.99 -17.56 9.57
N GLN A 88 42.26 -17.36 8.43
CA GLN A 88 42.54 -17.76 6.99
C GLN A 88 42.69 -19.26 6.53
N HIS A 89 42.50 -19.72 5.25
CA HIS A 89 41.95 -19.16 3.97
C HIS A 89 41.66 -20.24 2.83
N GLN A 90 40.65 -19.98 1.96
CA GLN A 90 40.58 -20.03 0.44
C GLN A 90 41.04 -21.26 -0.42
N HIS A 91 40.69 -21.46 -1.72
CA HIS A 91 39.59 -21.06 -2.66
C HIS A 91 39.66 -21.89 -3.99
N HIS A 92 38.59 -21.94 -4.81
CA HIS A 92 38.58 -21.58 -6.26
C HIS A 92 37.15 -21.60 -6.88
N LEU A 93 37.01 -21.31 -8.19
CA LEU A 93 35.78 -20.80 -8.86
C LEU A 93 35.52 -21.42 -10.26
N GLN A 94 34.25 -21.57 -10.66
CA GLN A 94 33.71 -21.25 -12.02
C GLN A 94 32.16 -21.38 -12.09
N ALA A 95 31.55 -21.03 -13.22
CA ALA A 95 30.10 -20.95 -13.48
C ALA A 95 29.81 -21.07 -15.01
N PRO A 96 28.55 -21.13 -15.50
CA PRO A 96 27.26 -21.31 -14.81
C PRO A 96 26.46 -22.55 -15.27
N PHE A 97 25.52 -23.02 -14.44
CA PHE A 97 24.51 -24.03 -14.80
C PHE A 97 23.14 -23.64 -14.22
N THR A 98 22.06 -24.17 -14.80
CA THR A 98 20.67 -23.84 -14.44
C THR A 98 20.25 -24.47 -13.10
N VAL A 99 19.13 -23.98 -12.55
CA VAL A 99 18.61 -24.41 -11.24
C VAL A 99 18.21 -25.90 -11.23
N GLU A 100 17.76 -26.45 -12.37
CA GLU A 100 17.39 -27.86 -12.47
C GLU A 100 18.59 -28.81 -12.51
N GLU A 101 19.73 -28.37 -13.07
CA GLU A 101 20.96 -29.18 -13.14
C GLU A 101 21.55 -29.39 -11.74
N ARG A 102 21.56 -28.35 -10.90
CA ARG A 102 22.06 -28.41 -9.51
C ARG A 102 21.32 -29.40 -8.61
N MET A 103 20.02 -29.64 -8.85
CA MET A 103 19.25 -30.58 -8.02
C MET A 103 19.68 -32.03 -8.25
N ASN A 104 20.10 -32.37 -9.48
CA ASN A 104 20.53 -33.73 -9.83
C ASN A 104 21.97 -34.02 -9.38
N GLU A 105 22.88 -33.05 -9.47
CA GLU A 105 24.26 -33.21 -8.96
C GLU A 105 24.29 -33.45 -7.43
N TRP A 106 23.55 -32.64 -6.66
CA TRP A 106 23.55 -32.71 -5.18
C TRP A 106 23.03 -34.04 -4.62
N ILE A 107 22.12 -34.69 -5.36
CA ILE A 107 21.58 -36.01 -5.00
C ILE A 107 22.57 -37.13 -5.35
N HIS A 108 23.41 -36.97 -6.37
CA HIS A 108 24.28 -38.05 -6.84
C HIS A 108 25.48 -38.33 -5.91
N GLU A 109 25.93 -37.34 -5.12
CA GLU A 109 27.01 -37.52 -4.13
C GLU A 109 26.51 -38.16 -2.82
N ASN A 110 25.25 -37.92 -2.43
CA ASN A 110 24.67 -38.37 -1.17
C ASN A 110 24.05 -39.78 -1.26
N LYS A 111 24.92 -40.80 -1.25
CA LYS A 111 24.58 -42.25 -1.24
C LYS A 111 23.41 -42.62 -0.29
N ARG A 112 22.18 -42.74 -0.81
CA ARG A 112 21.06 -43.38 -0.07
C ARG A 112 20.23 -44.41 -0.83
N VAL A 113 20.02 -44.29 -2.14
CA VAL A 113 19.42 -45.36 -2.98
C VAL A 113 20.14 -45.42 -4.32
N GLN A 114 20.39 -46.62 -4.87
CA GLN A 114 20.92 -46.80 -6.22
C GLN A 114 19.82 -47.18 -7.22
N LEU A 115 19.93 -46.70 -8.46
CA LEU A 115 18.93 -46.92 -9.51
C LEU A 115 18.56 -48.41 -9.76
N PRO A 116 19.50 -49.37 -9.78
CA PRO A 116 19.15 -50.79 -9.90
C PRO A 116 18.28 -51.29 -8.74
N THR A 117 18.45 -50.76 -7.52
CA THR A 117 17.63 -51.11 -6.35
C THR A 117 16.20 -50.58 -6.47
N ILE A 118 16.01 -49.42 -7.10
CA ILE A 118 14.67 -48.88 -7.40
C ILE A 118 13.96 -49.77 -8.42
N LEU A 119 14.63 -50.10 -9.53
CA LEU A 119 14.08 -50.96 -10.58
C LEU A 119 13.81 -52.39 -10.10
N GLN A 120 14.69 -52.96 -9.28
CA GLN A 120 14.50 -54.29 -8.69
C GLN A 120 13.34 -54.33 -7.68
N ARG A 121 13.04 -53.21 -6.99
CA ARG A 121 11.87 -53.08 -6.12
C ARG A 121 10.58 -52.86 -6.89
N ALA A 122 10.63 -52.07 -7.96
CA ALA A 122 9.52 -51.92 -8.89
C ALA A 122 9.05 -53.30 -9.38
N ALA A 123 9.96 -54.10 -9.92
CA ALA A 123 9.69 -55.46 -10.39
C ALA A 123 9.41 -56.52 -9.30
N ALA A 124 9.45 -56.16 -8.01
CA ALA A 124 9.18 -57.07 -6.88
C ALA A 124 7.85 -56.79 -6.17
N LEU A 125 7.13 -55.72 -6.55
CA LEU A 125 5.81 -55.39 -6.02
C LEU A 125 4.76 -56.38 -6.53
N SER A 126 4.53 -57.43 -5.75
CA SER A 126 3.50 -58.45 -6.00
C SER A 126 2.22 -58.13 -5.21
N ILE A 127 1.07 -58.45 -5.81
CA ILE A 127 -0.27 -58.07 -5.31
C ILE A 127 -0.56 -58.77 -3.96
N PRO A 128 -0.79 -58.01 -2.86
CA PRO A 128 -1.33 -58.57 -1.61
C PRO A 128 -2.84 -58.88 -1.76
N ASP A 129 -3.36 -59.81 -0.95
CA ASP A 129 -4.77 -60.25 -0.99
C ASP A 129 -5.76 -59.07 -1.07
N VAL A 130 -6.49 -59.00 -2.19
CA VAL A 130 -7.34 -57.84 -2.53
C VAL A 130 -8.65 -57.86 -1.75
N ALA A 131 -8.82 -56.90 -0.84
CA ALA A 131 -10.06 -56.67 -0.12
C ALA A 131 -11.12 -56.01 -1.04
N THR A 132 -11.88 -56.83 -1.77
CA THR A 132 -13.05 -56.38 -2.55
C THR A 132 -14.19 -55.98 -1.62
N TYR A 133 -14.48 -54.68 -1.55
CA TYR A 133 -15.41 -54.10 -0.56
C TYR A 133 -16.68 -53.54 -1.23
N ASN A 134 -17.48 -54.43 -1.80
CA ASN A 134 -18.66 -54.05 -2.57
C ASN A 134 -19.78 -53.45 -1.68
N LYS A 135 -20.06 -52.15 -1.88
CA LYS A 135 -21.09 -51.39 -1.15
C LYS A 135 -22.54 -51.84 -1.45
N SER A 136 -22.76 -52.59 -2.54
CA SER A 136 -24.06 -53.18 -2.91
C SER A 136 -24.28 -54.62 -2.41
N GLY A 137 -23.26 -55.28 -1.86
CA GLY A 137 -23.36 -56.65 -1.34
C GLY A 137 -23.42 -57.77 -2.39
N ALA A 138 -23.31 -57.47 -3.68
CA ALA A 138 -23.23 -58.48 -4.74
C ALA A 138 -21.85 -59.19 -4.76
N ASN A 139 -21.82 -60.45 -5.20
CA ASN A 139 -20.62 -61.27 -5.23
C ASN A 139 -19.62 -60.77 -6.31
N PRO A 140 -18.36 -60.40 -5.98
CA PRO A 140 -17.43 -59.79 -6.93
C PRO A 140 -17.23 -60.56 -8.24
N SER A 141 -17.27 -61.90 -8.19
CA SER A 141 -17.13 -62.78 -9.38
C SER A 141 -18.32 -62.76 -10.35
N THR A 142 -19.26 -61.81 -10.19
CA THR A 142 -20.47 -61.68 -11.03
C THR A 142 -20.73 -60.26 -11.53
N MET A 143 -19.89 -59.28 -11.15
CA MET A 143 -19.95 -57.94 -11.74
C MET A 143 -19.15 -57.90 -13.05
N PRO A 144 -19.60 -57.13 -14.07
CA PRO A 144 -18.81 -56.89 -15.27
C PRO A 144 -17.54 -56.10 -14.91
N HIS A 145 -16.43 -56.41 -15.57
CA HIS A 145 -15.19 -55.63 -15.43
C HIS A 145 -15.45 -54.17 -15.83
N PRO A 146 -15.10 -53.18 -14.98
CA PRO A 146 -15.38 -51.79 -15.27
C PRO A 146 -14.41 -51.25 -16.32
N SER A 147 -14.94 -50.76 -17.44
CA SER A 147 -14.13 -50.15 -18.49
C SER A 147 -13.42 -48.87 -18.05
N ALA A 148 -13.95 -48.18 -17.03
CA ALA A 148 -13.38 -46.97 -16.45
C ALA A 148 -13.27 -47.05 -14.92
N GLY A 149 -12.18 -46.50 -14.37
CA GLY A 149 -11.97 -46.43 -12.93
C GLY A 149 -11.21 -45.17 -12.48
N VAL A 150 -11.67 -44.57 -11.38
CA VAL A 150 -10.94 -43.49 -10.70
C VAL A 150 -10.06 -44.09 -9.62
N VAL A 151 -8.79 -43.68 -9.62
CA VAL A 151 -7.74 -44.09 -8.68
C VAL A 151 -7.21 -42.89 -7.92
N HIS A 152 -7.08 -43.03 -6.60
CA HIS A 152 -6.28 -42.13 -5.78
C HIS A 152 -4.97 -42.84 -5.41
N VAL A 153 -3.86 -42.11 -5.51
CA VAL A 153 -2.51 -42.50 -5.06
C VAL A 153 -2.04 -41.48 -4.02
N ASP A 154 -1.50 -42.00 -2.92
CA ASP A 154 -0.92 -41.27 -1.78
C ASP A 154 0.19 -42.16 -1.21
N ALA A 155 1.32 -41.56 -0.79
CA ALA A 155 2.52 -42.23 -0.31
C ALA A 155 3.15 -41.56 0.92
N ALA A 156 2.38 -41.37 1.99
CA ALA A 156 2.88 -40.86 3.27
C ALA A 156 4.05 -41.70 3.84
N THR A 157 5.20 -41.05 4.09
CA THR A 157 6.35 -41.64 4.81
C THR A 157 6.21 -41.46 6.31
N ARG A 158 6.35 -42.55 7.09
CA ARG A 158 5.86 -42.59 8.48
C ARG A 158 6.93 -42.47 9.57
N ASP A 159 8.21 -42.59 9.24
CA ASP A 159 9.32 -42.54 10.19
C ASP A 159 10.66 -42.18 9.51
N GLN A 160 11.73 -42.02 10.32
CA GLN A 160 13.11 -41.81 9.82
C GLN A 160 13.73 -43.04 9.12
N GLN A 161 13.03 -44.17 9.08
CA GLN A 161 13.37 -45.32 8.23
C GLN A 161 12.63 -45.27 6.88
N GLY A 162 11.87 -44.18 6.64
CA GLY A 162 11.21 -43.81 5.39
C GLY A 162 10.21 -44.85 4.88
N THR A 163 9.60 -45.60 5.81
CA THR A 163 8.56 -46.57 5.49
C THR A 163 7.35 -45.85 4.88
N GLY A 164 7.01 -46.14 3.62
CA GLY A 164 5.92 -45.53 2.87
C GLY A 164 4.68 -46.44 2.83
N ALA A 165 3.50 -45.89 3.11
CA ALA A 165 2.23 -46.62 2.97
C ALA A 165 1.52 -46.17 1.69
N CYS A 166 1.20 -47.13 0.83
CA CYS A 166 0.63 -46.91 -0.49
C CYS A 166 -0.84 -47.32 -0.51
N SER A 167 -1.75 -46.42 -0.92
CA SER A 167 -3.19 -46.71 -1.00
C SER A 167 -3.68 -46.72 -2.44
N LEU A 168 -4.57 -47.66 -2.77
CA LEU A 168 -5.30 -47.75 -4.03
C LEU A 168 -6.80 -47.91 -3.72
N VAL A 169 -7.63 -47.01 -4.25
CA VAL A 169 -9.09 -47.12 -4.20
C VAL A 169 -9.63 -46.99 -5.62
N LEU A 170 -10.31 -48.02 -6.11
CA LEU A 170 -10.99 -48.02 -7.41
C LEU A 170 -12.46 -47.67 -7.22
N ALA A 171 -12.86 -46.49 -7.70
CA ALA A 171 -14.26 -46.10 -7.82
C ALA A 171 -14.74 -46.24 -9.28
N THR A 172 -15.90 -46.88 -9.45
CA THR A 172 -16.67 -46.95 -10.70
C THR A 172 -18.00 -46.23 -10.50
N ASP A 173 -18.72 -45.91 -11.57
CA ASP A 173 -19.90 -45.03 -11.51
C ASP A 173 -21.04 -45.52 -10.60
N GLU A 174 -21.10 -46.83 -10.29
CA GLU A 174 -22.13 -47.42 -9.41
C GLU A 174 -21.57 -48.13 -8.16
N SER A 175 -20.24 -48.29 -7.98
CA SER A 175 -19.66 -48.90 -6.77
C SER A 175 -18.16 -48.65 -6.58
N PHE A 176 -17.69 -48.76 -5.33
CA PHE A 176 -16.28 -49.04 -5.08
C PHE A 176 -16.03 -50.53 -5.30
N LEU A 177 -15.07 -50.87 -6.17
CA LEU A 177 -14.77 -52.27 -6.50
C LEU A 177 -13.67 -52.84 -5.60
N VAL A 178 -12.58 -52.09 -5.45
CA VAL A 178 -11.33 -52.52 -4.82
C VAL A 178 -10.79 -51.41 -3.92
N ALA A 179 -10.40 -51.78 -2.69
CA ALA A 179 -9.54 -50.98 -1.84
C ALA A 179 -8.33 -51.84 -1.43
N ALA A 180 -7.14 -51.44 -1.82
CA ALA A 180 -5.89 -52.15 -1.55
C ALA A 180 -4.87 -51.22 -0.89
N THR A 181 -3.97 -51.80 -0.09
CA THR A 181 -2.90 -51.04 0.58
C THR A 181 -1.65 -51.90 0.65
N THR A 182 -0.51 -51.36 0.23
CA THR A 182 0.81 -52.02 0.37
C THR A 182 1.79 -51.12 1.11
N ILE A 183 2.86 -51.69 1.67
CA ILE A 183 3.83 -50.97 2.51
C ILE A 183 5.24 -51.16 1.95
N LEU A 184 5.81 -50.05 1.47
CA LEU A 184 7.20 -49.96 1.02
C LEU A 184 8.12 -49.82 2.24
N GLN A 185 9.03 -50.77 2.42
CA GLN A 185 10.00 -50.77 3.52
C GLN A 185 11.35 -50.17 3.10
N GLU A 186 12.03 -49.54 4.06
CA GLU A 186 13.29 -48.79 3.91
C GLU A 186 13.20 -47.45 3.17
N ALA A 187 14.18 -46.58 3.45
CA ALA A 187 14.01 -45.14 3.30
C ALA A 187 14.10 -44.64 1.85
N MET A 188 12.93 -44.37 1.27
CA MET A 188 12.80 -43.67 -0.01
C MET A 188 12.27 -42.25 0.17
N GLU A 189 12.59 -41.37 -0.77
CA GLU A 189 11.97 -40.06 -0.86
C GLU A 189 10.46 -40.22 -1.20
N PRO A 190 9.55 -39.39 -0.64
CA PRO A 190 8.12 -39.50 -0.93
C PRO A 190 7.77 -39.54 -2.43
N SER A 191 8.46 -38.76 -3.25
CA SER A 191 8.27 -38.75 -4.72
C SER A 191 8.52 -40.13 -5.36
N ILE A 192 9.54 -40.86 -4.89
CA ILE A 192 9.89 -42.21 -5.37
C ILE A 192 8.86 -43.22 -4.88
N ALA A 193 8.43 -43.11 -3.62
CA ALA A 193 7.38 -43.97 -3.06
C ALA A 193 6.07 -43.82 -3.85
N GLU A 194 5.70 -42.59 -4.22
CA GLU A 194 4.50 -42.31 -4.99
C GLU A 194 4.62 -42.70 -6.47
N ALA A 195 5.82 -42.64 -7.06
CA ALA A 195 6.08 -43.20 -8.40
C ALA A 195 5.98 -44.73 -8.42
N LEU A 196 6.47 -45.42 -7.38
CA LEU A 196 6.33 -46.86 -7.23
C LEU A 196 4.87 -47.26 -6.95
N CYS A 197 4.13 -46.43 -6.20
CA CYS A 197 2.68 -46.56 -6.05
C CYS A 197 1.92 -46.46 -7.37
N LEU A 198 2.24 -45.43 -8.18
CA LEU A 198 1.65 -45.22 -9.50
C LEU A 198 1.84 -46.44 -10.39
N ARG A 199 3.04 -47.04 -10.38
CA ARG A 199 3.36 -48.27 -11.10
C ARG A 199 2.49 -49.45 -10.66
N TRP A 200 2.44 -49.72 -9.36
CA TRP A 200 1.65 -50.81 -8.78
C TRP A 200 0.14 -50.63 -9.00
N ALA A 201 -0.36 -49.39 -8.96
CA ALA A 201 -1.74 -49.06 -9.28
C ALA A 201 -2.06 -49.35 -10.76
N LEU A 202 -1.15 -49.02 -11.68
CA LEU A 202 -1.30 -49.35 -13.11
C LEU A 202 -1.30 -50.86 -13.35
N GLU A 203 -0.39 -51.63 -12.77
CA GLU A 203 -0.40 -53.11 -12.88
C GLU A 203 -1.71 -53.71 -12.35
N THR A 204 -2.16 -53.25 -11.17
CA THR A 204 -3.43 -53.71 -10.58
C THR A 204 -4.64 -53.36 -11.44
N LEU A 205 -4.61 -52.23 -12.17
CA LEU A 205 -5.66 -51.84 -13.12
C LEU A 205 -5.67 -52.73 -14.38
N VAL A 206 -4.50 -53.11 -14.90
CA VAL A 206 -4.38 -54.04 -16.05
C VAL A 206 -4.94 -55.42 -15.68
N ASP A 207 -4.53 -55.97 -14.52
CA ASP A 207 -5.01 -57.28 -14.05
C ASP A 207 -6.53 -57.29 -13.74
N LEU A 208 -7.11 -56.13 -13.43
CA LEU A 208 -8.56 -55.95 -13.27
C LEU A 208 -9.30 -55.69 -14.60
N GLY A 209 -8.61 -55.56 -15.73
CA GLY A 209 -9.19 -55.35 -17.06
C GLY A 209 -9.75 -53.94 -17.30
N VAL A 210 -9.24 -52.92 -16.58
CA VAL A 210 -9.72 -51.53 -16.68
C VAL A 210 -8.99 -50.80 -17.81
N THR A 211 -9.68 -50.45 -18.91
CA THR A 211 -9.00 -49.83 -20.07
C THR A 211 -8.90 -48.30 -19.99
N HIS A 212 -9.69 -47.64 -19.13
CA HIS A 212 -9.66 -46.19 -18.89
C HIS A 212 -9.41 -45.88 -17.41
N ALA A 213 -8.34 -45.14 -17.08
CA ALA A 213 -8.03 -44.78 -15.70
C ALA A 213 -7.90 -43.26 -15.47
N LEU A 214 -8.43 -42.78 -14.34
CA LEU A 214 -8.22 -41.41 -13.86
C LEU A 214 -7.46 -41.43 -12.53
N ILE A 215 -6.18 -41.11 -12.58
CA ILE A 215 -5.28 -41.17 -11.43
C ILE A 215 -5.14 -39.79 -10.80
N LYS A 216 -5.20 -39.74 -9.47
CA LYS A 216 -5.09 -38.53 -8.65
C LYS A 216 -3.97 -38.66 -7.63
N THR A 217 -3.14 -37.64 -7.51
CA THR A 217 -1.89 -37.58 -6.71
C THR A 217 -1.71 -36.16 -6.19
N ASP A 218 -1.19 -35.95 -4.98
CA ASP A 218 -0.82 -34.61 -4.48
C ASP A 218 0.68 -34.30 -4.61
N CYS A 219 1.52 -35.27 -5.02
CA CYS A 219 2.90 -35.03 -5.45
C CYS A 219 2.98 -34.30 -6.80
N LEU A 220 3.11 -32.98 -6.73
CA LEU A 220 3.30 -32.11 -7.90
C LEU A 220 4.55 -32.50 -8.71
N VAL A 221 5.61 -33.03 -8.07
CA VAL A 221 6.84 -33.49 -8.74
C VAL A 221 6.55 -34.67 -9.67
N LEU A 222 5.78 -35.66 -9.21
CA LEU A 222 5.36 -36.82 -10.00
C LEU A 222 4.60 -36.38 -11.26
N VAL A 223 3.68 -35.42 -11.08
CA VAL A 223 2.89 -34.81 -12.17
C VAL A 223 3.75 -33.97 -13.13
N HIS A 224 4.90 -33.45 -12.71
CA HIS A 224 5.86 -32.78 -13.60
C HIS A 224 6.76 -33.77 -14.35
N SER A 225 7.27 -34.83 -13.71
CA SER A 225 8.01 -35.90 -14.39
C SER A 225 7.17 -36.59 -15.46
N TRP A 226 5.89 -36.90 -15.18
CA TRP A 226 4.96 -37.48 -16.16
C TRP A 226 4.73 -36.61 -17.41
N LYS A 227 4.94 -35.29 -17.33
CA LYS A 227 4.86 -34.37 -18.48
C LYS A 227 6.11 -34.41 -19.36
N ARG A 228 7.26 -34.86 -18.85
CA ARG A 228 8.58 -34.76 -19.51
C ARG A 228 8.91 -36.02 -20.32
N ARG A 229 8.33 -36.12 -21.52
CA ARG A 229 8.71 -37.17 -22.48
C ARG A 229 10.18 -37.04 -22.92
N HIS A 230 11.03 -37.91 -22.39
CA HIS A 230 12.40 -38.22 -22.84
C HIS A 230 13.50 -37.16 -22.60
N GLN A 231 13.83 -36.88 -21.34
CA GLN A 231 15.17 -36.42 -20.95
C GLN A 231 15.67 -37.26 -19.75
N ASN A 232 16.76 -38.01 -19.94
CA ASN A 232 17.29 -38.95 -18.93
C ASN A 232 18.13 -38.20 -17.87
N LEU A 233 17.50 -37.45 -16.95
CA LEU A 233 18.25 -36.69 -15.92
C LEU A 233 17.73 -36.81 -14.48
N SER A 234 16.57 -37.42 -14.20
CA SER A 234 16.14 -37.71 -12.82
C SER A 234 16.00 -39.21 -12.51
N TYR A 235 16.04 -39.54 -11.22
CA TYR A 235 15.83 -40.89 -10.68
C TYR A 235 14.37 -41.36 -10.78
N LEU A 236 13.41 -40.44 -10.91
CA LEU A 236 12.00 -40.73 -11.11
C LEU A 236 11.71 -41.27 -12.52
N ASP A 237 12.40 -40.74 -13.53
CA ASP A 237 12.13 -41.01 -14.95
C ASP A 237 12.23 -42.50 -15.31
N ALA A 238 13.05 -43.27 -14.58
CA ALA A 238 13.17 -44.72 -14.78
C ALA A 238 11.92 -45.50 -14.36
N VAL A 239 11.26 -45.11 -13.27
CA VAL A 239 9.98 -45.72 -12.83
C VAL A 239 8.84 -45.22 -13.71
N ILE A 240 8.83 -43.93 -14.04
CA ILE A 240 7.84 -43.32 -14.94
C ILE A 240 7.90 -43.92 -16.35
N LYS A 241 9.08 -44.25 -16.86
CA LYS A 241 9.24 -44.96 -18.13
C LYS A 241 8.61 -46.36 -18.10
N ASP A 242 8.72 -47.09 -17.00
CA ASP A 242 8.10 -48.41 -16.86
C ASP A 242 6.57 -48.30 -16.76
N CYS A 243 6.07 -47.27 -16.06
CA CYS A 243 4.65 -46.89 -16.07
C CYS A 243 4.13 -46.51 -17.47
N HIS A 244 4.96 -45.91 -18.32
CA HIS A 244 4.62 -45.60 -19.72
C HIS A 244 4.67 -46.84 -20.64
N GLU A 245 5.36 -47.92 -20.27
CA GLU A 245 5.24 -49.21 -20.94
C GLU A 245 3.93 -49.90 -20.54
N LEU A 246 3.61 -49.94 -19.23
CA LEU A 246 2.32 -50.42 -18.71
C LEU A 246 1.10 -49.66 -19.27
N PHE A 247 1.25 -48.36 -19.58
CA PHE A 247 0.22 -47.56 -20.23
C PHE A 247 -0.30 -48.19 -21.54
N LYS A 248 0.49 -49.01 -22.25
CA LYS A 248 0.11 -49.58 -23.56
C LYS A 248 -1.09 -50.53 -23.50
N GLU A 249 -1.37 -51.08 -22.33
CA GLU A 249 -2.55 -51.94 -22.09
C GLU A 249 -3.84 -51.12 -21.83
N PHE A 250 -3.77 -49.77 -21.87
CA PHE A 250 -4.90 -48.86 -21.66
C PHE A 250 -5.27 -48.08 -22.93
N ASP A 251 -6.56 -47.86 -23.13
CA ASP A 251 -7.08 -46.89 -24.10
C ASP A 251 -6.72 -45.45 -23.69
N TYR A 252 -6.73 -45.19 -22.38
CA TYR A 252 -6.68 -43.85 -21.80
C TYR A 252 -6.23 -43.85 -20.32
N VAL A 253 -5.23 -43.03 -19.97
CA VAL A 253 -4.96 -42.68 -18.56
C VAL A 253 -4.72 -41.17 -18.44
N ASP A 254 -5.50 -40.53 -17.56
CA ASP A 254 -5.28 -39.15 -17.10
C ASP A 254 -4.59 -39.17 -15.73
N ILE A 255 -3.63 -38.26 -15.51
CA ILE A 255 -3.10 -37.96 -14.17
C ILE A 255 -3.43 -36.51 -13.79
N ILE A 256 -3.98 -36.32 -12.59
CA ILE A 256 -4.41 -35.03 -12.03
C ILE A 256 -3.72 -34.75 -10.69
N HIS A 257 -3.24 -33.52 -10.53
CA HIS A 257 -2.76 -33.02 -9.24
C HIS A 257 -3.93 -32.60 -8.33
N LEU A 258 -3.95 -33.11 -7.09
CA LEU A 258 -4.87 -32.70 -6.03
C LEU A 258 -4.24 -31.64 -5.13
N GLN A 259 -4.93 -30.51 -4.96
CA GLN A 259 -4.61 -29.52 -3.95
C GLN A 259 -5.40 -29.87 -2.67
N VAL A 260 -4.73 -30.42 -1.65
CA VAL A 260 -5.37 -30.91 -0.42
C VAL A 260 -5.73 -29.74 0.51
N ASN A 261 -7.00 -29.31 0.45
CA ASN A 261 -7.59 -28.43 1.44
C ASN A 261 -8.04 -29.26 2.67
N CYS A 262 -7.37 -29.10 3.81
CA CYS A 262 -7.77 -29.74 5.06
C CYS A 262 -9.01 -29.06 5.67
N GLY A 263 -10.22 -29.47 5.27
CA GLY A 263 -11.49 -29.02 5.82
C GLY A 263 -12.53 -30.14 5.82
N VAL A 264 -13.24 -30.34 6.93
CA VAL A 264 -14.18 -31.45 7.11
C VAL A 264 -15.56 -31.13 6.51
N ASN A 265 -16.15 -32.11 5.82
CA ASN A 265 -17.53 -32.12 5.29
C ASN A 265 -17.89 -31.10 4.19
N TYR A 266 -17.32 -31.25 2.98
CA TYR A 266 -18.06 -31.71 1.79
C TYR A 266 -17.09 -31.92 0.60
N PHE A 267 -17.25 -32.99 -0.18
CA PHE A 267 -16.34 -33.30 -1.30
C PHE A 267 -16.65 -32.46 -2.54
N GLN A 268 -15.85 -31.41 -2.78
CA GLN A 268 -15.67 -30.80 -4.10
C GLN A 268 -14.18 -30.68 -4.43
N HIS A 269 -13.69 -31.50 -5.36
CA HIS A 269 -12.32 -31.42 -5.87
C HIS A 269 -12.26 -30.58 -7.16
N THR A 270 -11.76 -29.35 -7.10
CA THR A 270 -11.41 -28.58 -8.31
C THR A 270 -10.03 -28.98 -8.81
N ALA A 271 -9.97 -29.76 -9.89
CA ALA A 271 -8.72 -30.10 -10.58
C ALA A 271 -8.13 -28.87 -11.31
N LYS A 272 -6.87 -28.52 -11.04
CA LYS A 272 -6.19 -27.37 -11.69
C LYS A 272 -5.22 -27.74 -12.83
N SER A 273 -4.90 -29.01 -13.03
CA SER A 273 -4.28 -29.47 -14.29
C SER A 273 -4.60 -30.93 -14.58
N SER A 274 -5.11 -31.21 -15.78
CA SER A 274 -5.33 -32.55 -16.33
C SER A 274 -4.48 -32.76 -17.58
N ILE A 275 -3.83 -33.92 -17.71
CA ILE A 275 -2.97 -34.27 -18.85
C ILE A 275 -3.60 -35.45 -19.59
N ARG A 276 -4.01 -35.26 -20.85
CA ARG A 276 -4.64 -36.32 -21.66
C ARG A 276 -3.64 -37.10 -22.50
N TYR A 277 -3.76 -38.42 -22.48
CA TYR A 277 -2.96 -39.33 -23.30
C TYR A 277 -3.90 -40.29 -24.05
N ARG A 278 -3.75 -40.40 -25.37
CA ARG A 278 -4.52 -41.31 -26.24
C ARG A 278 -3.56 -42.12 -27.11
N HIS A 279 -3.89 -43.39 -27.33
CA HIS A 279 -3.31 -44.17 -28.42
C HIS A 279 -4.08 -43.92 -29.73
N PHE A 280 -3.42 -44.04 -30.88
CA PHE A 280 -4.05 -43.88 -32.20
C PHE A 280 -3.50 -44.95 -33.16
N LEU A 281 -4.35 -45.87 -33.59
CA LEU A 281 -4.07 -46.77 -34.71
C LEU A 281 -4.23 -46.02 -36.04
N ALA A 282 -3.41 -46.36 -37.04
CA ALA A 282 -3.28 -45.58 -38.26
C ALA A 282 -3.85 -46.29 -39.51
N SER A 283 -4.67 -45.58 -40.30
CA SER A 283 -5.07 -45.99 -41.65
C SER A 283 -5.44 -44.80 -42.57
N GLU A 284 -4.61 -44.58 -43.59
CA GLU A 284 -4.91 -44.18 -44.98
C GLU A 284 -5.84 -42.99 -45.38
N ALA A 285 -5.24 -42.10 -46.18
CA ALA A 285 -5.66 -41.67 -47.54
C ALA A 285 -6.52 -40.40 -47.87
N ILE A 286 -5.82 -39.40 -48.47
CA ILE A 286 -6.11 -38.67 -49.74
C ILE A 286 -7.53 -38.11 -50.03
N PHE A 287 -7.71 -36.76 -50.21
CA PHE A 287 -8.14 -36.14 -51.50
C PHE A 287 -8.07 -34.58 -51.63
N ARG A 288 -8.05 -34.14 -52.89
CA ARG A 288 -7.61 -32.88 -53.55
C ARG A 288 -8.44 -31.57 -53.47
N LYS A 289 -7.71 -30.43 -53.52
CA LYS A 289 -7.80 -29.22 -54.43
C LYS A 289 -9.00 -28.21 -54.48
N LYS A 290 -8.61 -26.93 -54.29
CA LYS A 290 -8.79 -25.69 -55.13
C LYS A 290 -10.15 -25.26 -55.73
N SER A 291 -10.45 -23.95 -55.56
CA SER A 291 -10.92 -23.02 -56.63
C SER A 291 -10.54 -21.54 -56.32
N LEU A 292 -10.63 -20.65 -57.32
CA LEU A 292 -10.27 -19.20 -57.42
C LEU A 292 -10.90 -18.65 -58.75
N PRO A 293 -10.76 -17.37 -59.15
CA PRO A 293 -11.08 -16.06 -58.52
C PRO A 293 -12.01 -15.21 -59.45
N LEU A 294 -12.14 -13.87 -59.25
CA LEU A 294 -12.34 -12.88 -60.34
C LEU A 294 -12.05 -11.41 -59.93
N TYR A 295 -12.16 -10.47 -60.88
CA TYR A 295 -11.51 -9.12 -60.91
C TYR A 295 -12.47 -7.96 -61.29
N SER A 296 -12.13 -6.71 -60.94
CA SER A 296 -12.35 -5.46 -61.73
C SER A 296 -11.83 -4.20 -61.00
N SER A 297 -11.74 -3.03 -61.65
CA SER A 297 -10.82 -1.94 -61.22
C SER A 297 -11.06 -0.51 -61.78
N LEU A 298 -10.65 0.52 -60.99
CA LEU A 298 -10.22 1.89 -61.40
C LEU A 298 -11.32 2.89 -61.90
N PRO A 299 -11.07 4.24 -62.00
CA PRO A 299 -9.80 5.01 -61.98
C PRO A 299 -9.71 6.26 -61.06
N ARG A 300 -8.70 7.14 -61.29
CA ARG A 300 -8.19 8.25 -60.43
C ARG A 300 -8.52 9.69 -60.91
N VAL A 301 -8.44 10.67 -59.99
CA VAL A 301 -7.96 12.07 -60.20
C VAL A 301 -7.15 12.44 -58.92
N LYS A 302 -5.86 12.84 -58.87
CA LYS A 302 -5.11 14.05 -59.35
C LYS A 302 -5.53 15.36 -58.63
N GLN A 303 -4.66 16.32 -58.26
CA GLN A 303 -3.20 16.50 -58.51
C GLN A 303 -2.49 17.34 -57.41
N ALA A 304 -1.15 17.38 -57.48
CA ALA A 304 -0.12 18.17 -56.74
C ALA A 304 -0.54 19.53 -56.10
N SER A 305 0.15 20.08 -55.09
CA SER A 305 1.62 20.12 -54.83
C SER A 305 1.92 20.23 -53.30
N ARG A 306 3.12 20.50 -52.74
CA ARG A 306 4.48 20.86 -53.23
C ARG A 306 5.53 20.48 -52.14
N ARG A 307 6.84 20.58 -52.44
CA ARG A 307 7.93 20.68 -51.43
C ARG A 307 9.01 21.68 -51.89
N LEU A 308 9.66 22.35 -50.94
CA LEU A 308 10.96 23.01 -51.12
C LEU A 308 12.06 22.12 -50.53
N ILE A 309 13.30 22.28 -50.99
CA ILE A 309 14.49 21.62 -50.45
C ILE A 309 15.51 22.71 -50.12
N CYS A 310 16.19 22.58 -48.99
CA CYS A 310 17.51 23.18 -48.77
C CYS A 310 18.42 22.11 -48.17
N LEU A 311 19.68 22.10 -48.63
CA LEU A 311 20.74 21.21 -48.18
C LEU A 311 21.66 22.01 -47.25
N VAL A 312 22.05 21.41 -46.13
CA VAL A 312 23.19 21.83 -45.30
C VAL A 312 24.01 20.57 -44.99
N ALA A 313 25.31 20.75 -44.74
CA ALA A 313 26.32 19.70 -44.76
C ALA A 313 26.07 18.54 -43.78
N THR A 314 26.54 17.36 -44.16
CA THR A 314 26.78 16.22 -43.27
C THR A 314 28.21 16.32 -42.73
N GLU A 315 28.36 16.54 -41.42
CA GLU A 315 29.57 16.17 -40.70
C GLU A 315 29.48 14.70 -40.26
N ASP A 316 30.63 14.06 -39.98
CA ASP A 316 30.69 12.62 -39.70
C ASP A 316 29.95 12.24 -38.42
N LEU A 317 29.09 11.23 -38.52
CA LEU A 317 28.33 10.72 -37.38
C LEU A 317 29.28 10.02 -36.40
N ALA A 318 29.34 10.52 -35.16
CA ALA A 318 29.99 9.82 -34.06
C ALA A 318 29.44 8.40 -33.89
N LYS A 319 30.22 7.52 -33.25
CA LYS A 319 29.92 6.09 -33.03
C LYS A 319 28.43 5.85 -32.78
N GLN A 320 27.85 4.86 -33.48
CA GLN A 320 26.53 4.33 -33.15
C GLN A 320 26.50 3.98 -31.66
N VAL A 321 25.69 4.71 -30.89
CA VAL A 321 25.22 4.23 -29.60
C VAL A 321 24.37 3.00 -29.90
N GLU A 322 24.74 1.85 -29.34
CA GLU A 322 23.89 0.68 -29.44
C GLU A 322 22.53 1.02 -28.81
N GLU A 323 21.43 0.82 -29.55
CA GLU A 323 20.09 0.91 -28.97
C GLU A 323 19.98 -0.17 -27.89
N SER A 324 20.17 0.24 -26.64
CA SER A 324 20.13 -0.67 -25.50
C SER A 324 18.76 -1.33 -25.47
N LYS A 325 18.71 -2.64 -25.71
CA LYS A 325 17.53 -3.44 -25.40
C LYS A 325 17.28 -3.29 -23.91
N MET A 326 16.31 -2.45 -23.53
CA MET A 326 15.82 -2.38 -22.16
C MET A 326 15.46 -3.80 -21.73
N GLU A 327 16.10 -4.29 -20.68
CA GLU A 327 15.64 -5.51 -20.01
C GLU A 327 14.21 -5.28 -19.50
N ALA A 328 13.42 -6.36 -19.43
CA ALA A 328 12.06 -6.26 -18.92
C ALA A 328 12.09 -5.74 -17.46
N PRO A 329 11.23 -4.77 -17.07
CA PRO A 329 11.25 -4.19 -15.74
C PRO A 329 11.17 -5.26 -14.64
N LYS A 330 12.14 -5.23 -13.72
CA LYS A 330 12.35 -6.28 -12.73
C LYS A 330 11.58 -5.98 -11.44
N GLU A 331 10.76 -6.93 -11.01
CA GLU A 331 10.07 -6.85 -9.72
C GLU A 331 11.02 -7.13 -8.54
N ILE A 332 10.91 -6.31 -7.50
CA ILE A 332 11.69 -6.34 -6.26
C ILE A 332 10.76 -6.82 -5.13
N PHE A 333 11.23 -7.71 -4.24
CA PHE A 333 10.40 -8.32 -3.19
C PHE A 333 10.93 -8.07 -1.77
N LEU A 334 10.02 -7.80 -0.83
CA LEU A 334 10.34 -7.60 0.61
C LEU A 334 11.09 -8.79 1.22
N LYS A 335 10.73 -10.02 0.81
CA LYS A 335 11.35 -11.27 1.28
C LYS A 335 12.86 -11.36 0.96
N ASP A 336 13.33 -10.62 -0.03
CA ASP A 336 14.70 -10.69 -0.55
C ASP A 336 15.61 -9.61 0.08
N TYR A 337 15.09 -8.81 1.04
CA TYR A 337 15.86 -7.82 1.80
C TYR A 337 17.11 -8.44 2.44
N LYS A 338 18.24 -7.75 2.28
CA LYS A 338 19.51 -8.05 2.93
C LYS A 338 20.13 -6.76 3.46
N MET A 339 20.75 -6.85 4.63
CA MET A 339 21.64 -5.80 5.14
C MET A 339 22.74 -5.51 4.11
N PRO A 340 23.12 -4.23 3.91
CA PRO A 340 24.14 -3.86 2.94
C PRO A 340 25.51 -4.42 3.37
N ASP A 341 26.38 -4.74 2.40
CA ASP A 341 27.72 -5.24 2.72
C ASP A 341 28.72 -4.13 3.11
N TYR A 342 28.37 -2.87 2.86
CA TYR A 342 29.13 -1.68 3.22
C TYR A 342 28.25 -0.63 3.88
N TYR A 343 28.76 0.03 4.92
CA TYR A 343 28.17 1.22 5.53
C TYR A 343 29.01 2.46 5.18
N PHE A 344 28.37 3.62 5.16
CA PHE A 344 29.03 4.91 5.00
C PHE A 344 28.93 5.71 6.31
N ASP A 345 29.99 6.42 6.69
CA ASP A 345 30.01 7.21 7.94
C ASP A 345 29.94 8.72 7.70
N THR A 346 30.76 9.22 6.79
CA THR A 346 30.74 10.59 6.28
C THR A 346 30.59 10.60 4.76
N VAL A 347 29.88 11.61 4.26
CA VAL A 347 29.73 11.93 2.84
C VAL A 347 29.98 13.42 2.68
N ASP A 348 31.15 13.77 2.16
CA ASP A 348 31.54 15.15 1.87
C ASP A 348 31.28 15.41 0.38
N LEU A 349 30.31 16.27 0.08
CA LEU A 349 29.89 16.63 -1.27
C LEU A 349 30.41 18.02 -1.65
N LYS A 350 30.90 18.15 -2.89
CA LYS A 350 31.11 19.44 -3.55
C LYS A 350 30.26 19.52 -4.81
N PHE A 351 29.50 20.60 -4.94
CA PHE A 351 28.77 20.98 -6.15
C PHE A 351 29.39 22.25 -6.73
N SER A 352 29.84 22.20 -7.99
CA SER A 352 30.12 23.39 -8.79
C SER A 352 29.01 23.54 -9.83
N LEU A 353 28.04 24.42 -9.52
CA LEU A 353 26.84 24.65 -10.32
C LEU A 353 27.15 25.50 -11.57
N GLY A 354 26.43 25.23 -12.66
CA GLY A 354 26.55 25.96 -13.92
C GLY A 354 25.38 25.69 -14.87
N GLU A 355 25.15 26.60 -15.81
CA GLU A 355 23.97 26.60 -16.68
C GLU A 355 23.92 25.45 -17.70
N GLU A 356 25.09 25.02 -18.20
CA GLU A 356 25.20 23.93 -19.18
C GLU A 356 25.39 22.57 -18.52
N ARG A 357 26.05 22.55 -17.35
CA ARG A 357 26.42 21.36 -16.59
C ARG A 357 26.75 21.72 -15.14
N THR A 358 26.55 20.76 -14.25
CA THR A 358 27.00 20.80 -12.86
C THR A 358 28.00 19.67 -12.63
N LEU A 359 29.12 19.99 -11.97
CA LEU A 359 30.11 19.01 -11.54
C LEU A 359 29.86 18.67 -10.07
N VAL A 360 29.79 17.38 -9.75
CA VAL A 360 29.57 16.85 -8.40
C VAL A 360 30.75 15.97 -8.01
N THR A 361 31.51 16.37 -6.99
CA THR A 361 32.49 15.51 -6.34
C THR A 361 31.85 14.94 -5.07
N SER A 362 31.88 13.62 -4.90
CA SER A 362 31.45 12.93 -3.68
C SER A 362 32.61 12.17 -3.05
N LYS A 363 32.83 12.41 -1.75
CA LYS A 363 33.91 11.82 -0.95
C LYS A 363 33.29 11.07 0.23
N ILE A 364 33.42 9.74 0.22
CA ILE A 364 32.65 8.84 1.09
C ILE A 364 33.61 8.03 1.95
N THR A 365 33.43 8.08 3.27
CA THR A 365 34.15 7.17 4.19
C THR A 365 33.38 5.85 4.29
N VAL A 366 33.96 4.79 3.73
CA VAL A 366 33.34 3.46 3.59
C VAL A 366 33.89 2.47 4.61
N PHE A 367 33.00 1.67 5.19
CA PHE A 367 33.31 0.57 6.11
C PHE A 367 32.64 -0.74 5.65
N PRO A 368 33.36 -1.86 5.49
CA PRO A 368 32.73 -3.16 5.28
C PRO A 368 31.97 -3.61 6.54
N ARG A 369 30.75 -4.14 6.35
CA ARG A 369 29.90 -4.68 7.44
C ARG A 369 30.57 -5.83 8.20
N ILE A 370 31.47 -6.55 7.54
CA ILE A 370 32.29 -7.62 8.13
C ILE A 370 33.76 -7.28 7.89
N GLU A 371 34.49 -6.98 8.97
CA GLU A 371 35.92 -6.66 8.95
C GLU A 371 36.74 -7.78 8.28
N GLY A 372 37.58 -7.42 7.31
CA GLY A 372 38.33 -8.39 6.49
C GLY A 372 37.55 -9.01 5.32
N SER A 373 36.27 -8.68 5.15
CA SER A 373 35.48 -9.05 3.97
C SER A 373 35.70 -8.07 2.81
N SER A 374 35.49 -8.51 1.58
CA SER A 374 35.72 -7.74 0.35
C SER A 374 34.80 -8.17 -0.81
N PRO A 375 33.45 -8.22 -0.64
CA PRO A 375 32.55 -8.37 -1.78
C PRO A 375 32.63 -7.14 -2.70
N PRO A 376 32.25 -7.23 -3.99
CA PRO A 376 32.16 -6.06 -4.85
C PRO A 376 31.24 -4.99 -4.26
N LEU A 377 31.67 -3.72 -4.27
CA LEU A 377 30.80 -2.59 -3.92
C LEU A 377 30.04 -2.16 -5.17
N VAL A 378 28.73 -2.36 -5.18
CA VAL A 378 27.82 -1.86 -6.22
C VAL A 378 27.24 -0.53 -5.75
N LEU A 379 27.24 0.47 -6.64
CA LEU A 379 26.67 1.79 -6.43
C LEU A 379 25.66 2.07 -7.53
N ASP A 380 24.46 2.50 -7.15
CA ASP A 380 23.41 2.96 -8.06
C ASP A 380 23.81 4.32 -8.68
N GLY A 381 23.51 4.52 -9.96
CA GLY A 381 23.72 5.78 -10.66
C GLY A 381 22.97 5.83 -12.00
N GLN A 382 22.15 6.85 -12.22
CA GLN A 382 21.32 6.98 -13.43
C GLN A 382 21.49 8.37 -14.06
N ASP A 383 21.57 8.43 -15.40
CA ASP A 383 21.69 9.67 -16.18
C ASP A 383 22.96 10.51 -15.83
N LEU A 384 23.99 9.85 -15.26
CA LEU A 384 25.27 10.43 -14.85
C LEU A 384 26.35 10.26 -15.92
N SER A 385 27.26 11.23 -16.04
CA SER A 385 28.55 11.05 -16.71
C SER A 385 29.66 10.90 -15.66
N LEU A 386 30.38 9.77 -15.66
CA LEU A 386 31.52 9.54 -14.75
C LEU A 386 32.77 10.28 -15.26
N VAL A 387 33.32 11.16 -14.44
CA VAL A 387 34.53 11.96 -14.76
C VAL A 387 35.78 11.32 -14.14
N SER A 388 35.72 10.94 -12.86
CA SER A 388 36.83 10.23 -12.20
C SER A 388 36.35 9.39 -11.00
N ILE A 389 37.16 8.37 -10.63
CA ILE A 389 36.96 7.55 -9.44
C ILE A 389 38.33 7.20 -8.80
N GLN A 390 38.41 7.31 -7.48
CA GLN A 390 39.62 7.08 -6.70
C GLN A 390 39.32 6.32 -5.39
N LEU A 391 40.25 5.47 -4.95
CA LEU A 391 40.25 4.87 -3.62
C LEU A 391 41.49 5.31 -2.85
N ASN A 392 41.31 5.90 -1.67
CA ASN A 392 42.38 6.44 -0.82
C ASN A 392 43.35 7.37 -1.58
N GLY A 393 42.84 8.24 -2.46
CA GLY A 393 43.64 9.15 -3.29
C GLY A 393 44.41 8.48 -4.45
N LYS A 394 44.13 7.21 -4.75
CA LYS A 394 44.61 6.51 -5.95
C LYS A 394 43.46 6.38 -6.96
N ALA A 395 43.61 6.97 -8.14
CA ALA A 395 42.70 6.76 -9.25
C ALA A 395 42.59 5.27 -9.61
N LEU A 396 41.37 4.79 -9.85
CA LEU A 396 41.10 3.47 -10.41
C LEU A 396 41.17 3.50 -11.93
N LYS A 397 41.46 2.35 -12.54
CA LYS A 397 41.38 2.12 -13.98
C LYS A 397 40.07 1.42 -14.35
N GLU A 398 39.72 1.44 -15.64
CA GLU A 398 38.61 0.66 -16.23
C GLU A 398 38.69 -0.86 -15.98
N GLU A 399 39.86 -1.40 -15.61
CA GLU A 399 40.02 -2.81 -15.21
C GLU A 399 39.62 -3.09 -13.75
N ASP A 400 39.61 -2.09 -12.87
CA ASP A 400 39.30 -2.22 -11.43
C ASP A 400 37.78 -2.15 -11.14
N TYR A 401 37.02 -1.50 -12.02
CA TYR A 401 35.57 -1.33 -11.90
C TYR A 401 34.80 -1.84 -13.13
N HIS A 402 33.48 -1.77 -13.06
CA HIS A 402 32.57 -1.92 -14.19
C HIS A 402 31.50 -0.84 -14.09
N LEU A 403 31.25 -0.12 -15.18
CA LEU A 403 30.19 0.87 -15.29
C LEU A 403 29.16 0.35 -16.31
N ASP A 404 27.90 0.34 -15.91
CA ASP A 404 26.74 0.12 -16.79
C ASP A 404 25.79 1.33 -16.72
N ALA A 405 24.63 1.27 -17.38
CA ALA A 405 23.69 2.39 -17.47
C ALA A 405 22.92 2.70 -16.15
N ARG A 406 23.06 1.86 -15.12
CA ARG A 406 22.38 1.99 -13.81
C ARG A 406 23.32 1.81 -12.61
N HIS A 407 24.51 1.23 -12.78
CA HIS A 407 25.43 0.96 -11.66
C HIS A 407 26.92 1.20 -11.99
N LEU A 408 27.67 1.55 -10.94
CA LEU A 408 29.13 1.53 -10.87
C LEU A 408 29.56 0.47 -9.85
N THR A 409 30.21 -0.61 -10.32
CA THR A 409 30.66 -1.74 -9.49
C THR A 409 32.17 -1.74 -9.34
N ILE A 410 32.66 -1.55 -8.11
CA ILE A 410 34.08 -1.73 -7.75
C ILE A 410 34.32 -3.21 -7.46
N ARG A 411 35.18 -3.88 -8.24
CA ARG A 411 35.31 -5.35 -8.23
C ARG A 411 36.01 -5.91 -6.99
N SER A 412 36.97 -5.18 -6.43
CA SER A 412 37.80 -5.61 -5.30
C SER A 412 38.20 -4.42 -4.43
N PRO A 413 37.25 -3.84 -3.67
CA PRO A 413 37.54 -2.76 -2.73
C PRO A 413 38.43 -3.22 -1.56
N PRO A 414 39.06 -2.29 -0.81
CA PRO A 414 39.84 -2.63 0.39
C PRO A 414 38.99 -3.32 1.46
N SER A 415 39.55 -4.35 2.12
CA SER A 415 38.87 -5.17 3.13
C SER A 415 38.79 -4.56 4.54
N GLY A 416 39.04 -3.26 4.65
CA GLY A 416 38.95 -2.45 5.87
C GLY A 416 38.31 -1.10 5.57
N GLN A 417 38.47 -0.11 6.44
CA GLN A 417 38.02 1.26 6.15
C GLN A 417 38.77 1.84 4.94
N TYR A 418 38.07 2.54 4.05
CA TYR A 418 38.67 3.32 2.97
C TYR A 418 37.86 4.57 2.65
N VAL A 419 38.50 5.51 1.95
CA VAL A 419 37.87 6.68 1.38
C VAL A 419 37.67 6.45 -0.12
N LEU A 420 36.43 6.63 -0.58
CA LEU A 420 36.03 6.57 -1.99
C LEU A 420 35.77 8.00 -2.46
N GLU A 421 36.41 8.41 -3.55
CA GLU A 421 36.21 9.72 -4.17
C GLU A 421 35.72 9.52 -5.60
N ILE A 422 34.55 10.07 -5.93
CA ILE A 422 33.90 9.97 -7.24
C ILE A 422 33.60 11.37 -7.73
N GLU A 423 33.72 11.58 -9.04
CA GLU A 423 33.39 12.83 -9.70
C GLU A 423 32.46 12.57 -10.88
N THR A 424 31.32 13.26 -10.90
CA THR A 424 30.23 13.06 -11.87
C THR A 424 29.74 14.39 -12.45
N GLU A 425 29.51 14.42 -13.76
CA GLU A 425 28.87 15.54 -14.45
C GLU A 425 27.39 15.23 -14.72
N ILE A 426 26.52 16.20 -14.45
CA ILE A 426 25.06 16.14 -14.66
C ILE A 426 24.54 17.42 -15.33
N GLN A 427 23.35 17.37 -15.93
CA GLN A 427 22.76 18.49 -16.69
C GLN A 427 21.34 18.85 -16.18
N PRO A 428 21.22 19.53 -15.02
CA PRO A 428 19.95 19.77 -14.33
C PRO A 428 18.91 20.54 -15.14
N GLN A 429 19.36 21.38 -16.08
CA GLN A 429 18.51 22.17 -16.97
C GLN A 429 17.80 21.35 -18.05
N LYS A 430 18.17 20.06 -18.24
CA LYS A 430 17.50 19.10 -19.12
C LYS A 430 16.62 18.11 -18.34
N ASN A 431 16.67 18.10 -17.02
CA ASN A 431 16.01 17.12 -16.18
C ASN A 431 14.51 17.45 -15.98
N THR A 432 13.68 17.11 -16.98
CA THR A 432 12.22 17.28 -16.90
C THR A 432 11.52 16.24 -16.01
N SER A 433 12.25 15.22 -15.52
CA SER A 433 11.71 14.23 -14.60
C SER A 433 11.48 14.76 -13.18
N LEU A 434 12.13 15.88 -12.83
CA LEU A 434 12.06 16.55 -11.52
C LEU A 434 12.47 15.62 -10.35
N GLU A 435 13.48 14.80 -10.58
CA GLU A 435 14.04 13.80 -9.68
C GLU A 435 15.58 13.87 -9.76
N GLY A 436 16.28 13.85 -8.62
CA GLY A 436 17.68 14.27 -8.52
C GLY A 436 17.80 15.80 -8.50
N LEU A 437 18.88 16.35 -9.06
CA LEU A 437 19.07 17.80 -9.22
C LEU A 437 18.44 18.28 -10.54
N TYR A 438 17.61 19.33 -10.48
CA TYR A 438 16.96 19.92 -11.65
C TYR A 438 16.80 21.45 -11.50
N LYS A 439 16.28 22.13 -12.54
CA LYS A 439 15.94 23.55 -12.47
C LYS A 439 14.41 23.78 -12.45
N SER A 440 13.91 24.53 -11.47
CA SER A 440 12.54 25.03 -11.39
C SER A 440 12.55 26.55 -11.55
N SER A 441 11.83 27.06 -12.55
CA SER A 441 11.71 28.51 -12.82
C SER A 441 13.04 29.30 -12.80
N GLY A 442 14.15 28.67 -13.24
CA GLY A 442 15.50 29.25 -13.28
C GLY A 442 16.39 28.96 -12.07
N ASN A 443 15.81 28.61 -10.92
CA ASN A 443 16.51 28.21 -9.69
C ASN A 443 16.85 26.71 -9.73
N PHE A 444 17.94 26.29 -9.08
CA PHE A 444 18.25 24.87 -8.86
C PHE A 444 17.56 24.35 -7.60
N CYS A 445 17.00 23.14 -7.68
CA CYS A 445 16.39 22.42 -6.55
C CYS A 445 16.52 20.90 -6.74
N THR A 446 16.25 20.15 -5.66
CA THR A 446 16.44 18.70 -5.59
C THR A 446 15.17 17.98 -5.14
N GLN A 447 14.98 16.76 -5.63
CA GLN A 447 14.05 15.78 -5.07
C GLN A 447 14.73 14.41 -5.04
N CYS A 448 15.00 13.87 -3.86
CA CYS A 448 15.82 12.66 -3.69
C CYS A 448 15.02 11.41 -3.27
N GLU A 449 13.78 11.56 -2.78
CA GLU A 449 12.88 10.44 -2.49
C GLU A 449 12.06 10.05 -3.75
N ALA A 450 11.90 8.77 -4.09
CA ALA A 450 12.41 7.57 -3.41
C ALA A 450 13.85 7.18 -3.78
N GLU A 451 14.23 7.39 -5.04
CA GLU A 451 15.44 6.83 -5.64
C GLU A 451 16.15 7.88 -6.51
N GLY A 452 16.12 9.15 -6.07
CA GLY A 452 16.61 10.29 -6.85
C GLY A 452 18.05 10.69 -6.57
N PHE A 453 18.68 10.24 -5.47
CA PHE A 453 20.06 10.65 -5.17
C PHE A 453 21.07 10.03 -6.15
N ARG A 454 20.78 8.82 -6.67
CA ARG A 454 21.53 8.21 -7.80
C ARG A 454 21.49 9.01 -9.12
N LYS A 455 20.64 10.04 -9.24
CA LYS A 455 20.67 11.03 -10.35
C LYS A 455 21.55 12.25 -10.04
N ILE A 456 22.33 12.20 -8.97
CA ILE A 456 23.27 13.27 -8.56
C ILE A 456 24.72 12.75 -8.54
N THR A 457 24.95 11.57 -7.97
CA THR A 457 26.27 10.89 -7.94
C THR A 457 26.08 9.40 -7.68
N PHE A 458 27.12 8.58 -7.91
CA PHE A 458 27.04 7.13 -7.64
C PHE A 458 27.03 6.85 -6.14
N TYR A 459 26.03 6.11 -5.65
CA TYR A 459 25.81 5.89 -4.20
C TYR A 459 25.15 4.52 -3.91
N GLN A 460 25.14 4.06 -2.66
CA GLN A 460 24.23 2.97 -2.25
C GLN A 460 22.87 3.60 -1.90
N ASP A 461 22.00 3.77 -2.88
CA ASP A 461 20.84 4.67 -2.81
C ASP A 461 19.62 3.97 -2.17
N ARG A 462 19.75 3.66 -0.87
CA ARG A 462 18.81 2.86 -0.06
C ARG A 462 18.75 3.39 1.39
N PRO A 463 17.57 3.37 2.06
CA PRO A 463 17.35 4.18 3.27
C PRO A 463 17.98 3.64 4.56
N ASP A 464 18.49 2.40 4.60
CA ASP A 464 19.32 1.89 5.71
C ASP A 464 20.82 2.22 5.60
N ILE A 465 21.25 2.96 4.57
CA ILE A 465 22.57 3.59 4.48
C ILE A 465 22.48 5.03 5.00
N MET A 466 22.87 5.24 6.27
CA MET A 466 22.80 6.54 6.93
C MET A 466 24.19 7.09 7.26
N ALA A 467 24.51 8.27 6.74
CA ALA A 467 25.79 8.95 6.91
C ALA A 467 25.60 10.40 7.38
N LYS A 468 26.67 11.01 7.91
CA LYS A 468 26.73 12.46 8.13
C LYS A 468 27.14 13.14 6.82
N TYR A 469 26.62 14.35 6.58
CA TYR A 469 26.84 15.07 5.33
C TYR A 469 27.51 16.43 5.56
N THR A 470 28.59 16.66 4.82
CA THR A 470 29.16 17.99 4.57
C THR A 470 28.83 18.36 3.12
N VAL A 471 28.34 19.58 2.87
CA VAL A 471 27.91 20.00 1.52
C VAL A 471 28.46 21.37 1.20
N ARG A 472 29.43 21.41 0.29
CA ARG A 472 29.98 22.65 -0.30
C ARG A 472 29.28 22.93 -1.63
N ILE A 473 28.67 24.10 -1.75
CA ILE A 473 28.03 24.57 -2.98
C ILE A 473 28.84 25.76 -3.50
N GLU A 474 29.17 25.76 -4.79
CA GLU A 474 29.83 26.86 -5.51
C GLU A 474 28.98 27.24 -6.72
N ALA A 475 28.70 28.53 -6.91
CA ALA A 475 27.85 29.03 -8.00
C ALA A 475 28.20 30.47 -8.39
N ASP A 476 27.63 30.94 -9.50
CA ASP A 476 27.66 32.36 -9.89
C ASP A 476 26.88 33.21 -8.86
N LYS A 477 27.52 34.25 -8.29
CA LYS A 477 26.92 35.07 -7.22
C LYS A 477 25.81 36.00 -7.73
N SER A 478 25.84 36.37 -9.01
CA SER A 478 24.85 37.26 -9.62
C SER A 478 23.56 36.54 -9.99
N LEU A 479 23.65 35.25 -10.37
CA LEU A 479 22.53 34.39 -10.71
C LEU A 479 21.98 33.60 -9.51
N TYR A 480 22.85 33.22 -8.56
CA TYR A 480 22.54 32.33 -7.44
C TYR A 480 23.01 32.88 -6.08
N PRO A 481 22.52 34.08 -5.66
CA PRO A 481 22.97 34.72 -4.42
C PRO A 481 22.60 33.96 -3.13
N VAL A 482 21.67 33.00 -3.20
CA VAL A 482 21.29 32.13 -2.06
C VAL A 482 21.68 30.69 -2.38
N LEU A 483 22.46 30.05 -1.49
CA LEU A 483 22.92 28.66 -1.57
C LEU A 483 22.60 27.91 -0.27
N LEU A 484 21.72 26.89 -0.34
CA LEU A 484 21.19 26.17 0.83
C LEU A 484 21.43 24.66 0.71
N SER A 485 21.73 24.00 1.84
CA SER A 485 21.66 22.55 2.01
C SER A 485 21.21 22.18 3.44
N ASN A 486 21.23 20.89 3.79
CA ASN A 486 20.84 20.39 5.11
C ASN A 486 21.80 20.84 6.22
N GLY A 487 21.29 20.90 7.45
CA GLY A 487 22.07 21.20 8.65
C GLY A 487 22.31 22.70 8.86
N ASN A 488 23.49 23.03 9.40
CA ASN A 488 23.90 24.39 9.74
C ASN A 488 24.95 24.91 8.74
N LEU A 489 24.86 26.19 8.37
CA LEU A 489 25.88 26.90 7.59
C LEU A 489 27.13 27.14 8.47
N VAL A 490 28.29 26.65 8.04
CA VAL A 490 29.55 26.75 8.81
C VAL A 490 30.62 27.63 8.16
N GLU A 491 30.57 27.81 6.84
CA GLU A 491 31.52 28.62 6.07
C GLU A 491 30.81 29.23 4.85
N GLN A 492 31.17 30.45 4.46
CA GLN A 492 30.76 31.05 3.19
C GLN A 492 31.79 32.11 2.76
N GLY A 493 31.89 32.37 1.45
CA GLY A 493 32.78 33.41 0.94
C GLY A 493 32.74 33.56 -0.58
N ASP A 494 33.42 34.60 -1.07
CA ASP A 494 33.53 34.89 -2.50
C ASP A 494 34.69 34.12 -3.13
N LEU A 495 34.58 33.88 -4.44
CA LEU A 495 35.58 33.22 -5.28
C LEU A 495 35.97 34.14 -6.46
N GLU A 496 36.96 33.70 -7.23
CA GLU A 496 37.29 34.32 -8.52
C GLU A 496 36.14 34.15 -9.54
N ASP A 497 36.23 34.86 -10.67
CA ASP A 497 35.22 34.89 -11.75
C ASP A 497 33.77 35.21 -11.32
N GLY A 498 33.59 35.99 -10.24
CA GLY A 498 32.26 36.42 -9.78
C GLY A 498 31.43 35.33 -9.10
N LYS A 499 32.07 34.21 -8.75
CA LYS A 499 31.43 33.11 -8.02
C LYS A 499 31.48 33.32 -6.51
N HIS A 500 30.71 32.52 -5.78
CA HIS A 500 30.76 32.42 -4.33
C HIS A 500 30.46 30.99 -3.87
N TYR A 501 30.65 30.72 -2.59
CA TYR A 501 30.42 29.40 -2.01
C TYR A 501 29.79 29.45 -0.61
N ALA A 502 29.12 28.36 -0.26
CA ALA A 502 28.61 28.08 1.08
C ALA A 502 28.93 26.62 1.46
N VAL A 503 29.27 26.36 2.72
CA VAL A 503 29.49 25.02 3.28
C VAL A 503 28.51 24.76 4.41
N TRP A 504 27.77 23.68 4.29
CA TRP A 504 26.75 23.22 5.20
C TRP A 504 27.17 21.90 5.86
N VAL A 505 26.85 21.72 7.15
CA VAL A 505 27.14 20.49 7.90
C VAL A 505 25.88 20.04 8.65
N ASP A 506 25.44 18.81 8.38
CA ASP A 506 24.40 18.12 9.15
C ASP A 506 25.05 17.20 10.19
N PRO A 507 24.89 17.47 11.50
CA PRO A 507 25.49 16.64 12.55
C PRO A 507 24.81 15.27 12.71
N PHE A 508 23.58 15.11 12.21
CA PHE A 508 22.83 13.86 12.30
C PHE A 508 23.21 12.92 11.15
N LYS A 509 23.11 11.61 11.41
CA LYS A 509 23.15 10.62 10.34
C LYS A 509 21.79 10.59 9.66
N LYS A 510 21.78 10.69 8.33
CA LYS A 510 20.56 10.56 7.52
C LYS A 510 20.82 9.68 6.29
N PRO A 511 19.77 9.03 5.75
CA PRO A 511 19.82 8.46 4.41
C PRO A 511 19.87 9.53 3.31
N CYS A 512 20.34 9.10 2.13
CA CYS A 512 20.49 9.92 0.93
C CYS A 512 19.20 10.56 0.41
N TYR A 513 18.04 9.94 0.61
CA TYR A 513 16.75 10.50 0.15
C TYR A 513 16.37 11.82 0.86
N LEU A 514 16.95 12.08 2.03
CA LEU A 514 16.77 13.32 2.81
C LEU A 514 17.81 14.41 2.49
N PHE A 515 18.64 14.20 1.46
CA PHE A 515 19.55 15.22 0.95
C PHE A 515 18.78 16.30 0.19
N ALA A 516 19.06 17.57 0.51
CA ALA A 516 18.58 18.72 -0.23
C ALA A 516 19.70 19.69 -0.61
N LEU A 517 19.55 20.27 -1.79
CA LEU A 517 20.29 21.42 -2.30
C LEU A 517 19.31 22.36 -3.00
N VAL A 518 19.44 23.66 -2.72
CA VAL A 518 18.74 24.75 -3.40
C VAL A 518 19.72 25.88 -3.70
N ALA A 519 19.67 26.43 -4.92
CA ALA A 519 20.41 27.61 -5.29
C ALA A 519 19.56 28.53 -6.18
N GLY A 520 19.42 29.82 -5.85
CA GLY A 520 18.46 30.67 -6.56
C GLY A 520 18.48 32.16 -6.25
N GLN A 521 17.67 32.88 -7.02
CA GLN A 521 17.17 34.22 -6.68
C GLN A 521 16.00 34.05 -5.70
N LEU A 522 16.31 34.16 -4.41
CA LEU A 522 15.36 33.92 -3.33
C LEU A 522 15.49 34.99 -2.23
N GLU A 523 14.36 35.43 -1.71
CA GLU A 523 14.26 36.19 -0.46
C GLU A 523 13.63 35.32 0.63
N SER A 524 13.88 35.64 1.89
CA SER A 524 13.41 34.86 3.04
C SER A 524 12.48 35.67 3.95
N ARG A 525 11.39 35.03 4.37
CA ARG A 525 10.65 35.44 5.58
C ARG A 525 11.29 34.78 6.79
N ASP A 526 12.06 35.56 7.54
CA ASP A 526 12.66 35.15 8.81
C ASP A 526 11.68 35.33 9.99
N ASP A 527 11.67 34.36 10.90
CA ASP A 527 10.98 34.39 12.20
C ASP A 527 11.76 33.49 13.18
N THR A 528 11.32 33.36 14.43
CA THR A 528 11.99 32.48 15.41
C THR A 528 10.99 31.75 16.30
N PHE A 529 11.32 30.52 16.67
CA PHE A 529 10.61 29.73 17.68
C PHE A 529 11.52 29.49 18.89
N VAL A 530 10.93 29.35 20.08
CA VAL A 530 11.66 28.95 21.29
C VAL A 530 10.97 27.70 21.81
N THR A 531 11.73 26.60 21.81
CA THR A 531 11.26 25.28 22.28
C THR A 531 11.03 25.25 23.78
N HIS A 532 10.34 24.22 24.26
CA HIS A 532 10.05 24.02 25.69
C HIS A 532 11.33 23.98 26.56
N SER A 533 12.42 23.36 26.09
CA SER A 533 13.74 23.38 26.74
C SER A 533 14.50 24.72 26.67
N GLY A 534 14.02 25.66 25.85
CA GLY A 534 14.62 26.97 25.65
C GLY A 534 15.60 27.08 24.47
N ARG A 535 15.79 26.04 23.65
CA ARG A 535 16.51 26.21 22.36
C ARG A 535 15.72 27.18 21.48
N LYS A 536 16.39 28.26 21.06
CA LYS A 536 15.89 29.19 20.06
C LYS A 536 16.22 28.65 18.66
N VAL A 537 15.19 28.40 17.86
CA VAL A 537 15.28 27.94 16.47
C VAL A 537 15.01 29.13 15.54
N SER A 538 15.86 29.31 14.53
CA SER A 538 15.64 30.27 13.46
C SER A 538 14.75 29.65 12.38
N LEU A 539 13.69 30.33 11.94
CA LEU A 539 12.76 29.83 10.93
C LEU A 539 12.87 30.69 9.67
N ARG A 540 12.95 30.05 8.50
CA ARG A 540 13.04 30.73 7.20
C ARG A 540 12.10 30.10 6.19
N ILE A 541 11.32 30.93 5.49
CA ILE A 541 10.57 30.52 4.29
C ILE A 541 11.11 31.30 3.10
N TRP A 542 11.71 30.59 2.14
CA TRP A 542 12.37 31.13 0.97
C TRP A 542 11.46 31.05 -0.26
N THR A 543 11.33 32.18 -0.98
CA THR A 543 10.54 32.32 -2.21
C THR A 543 11.23 33.27 -3.18
N PRO A 544 10.82 33.34 -4.46
CA PRO A 544 11.00 34.55 -5.26
C PRO A 544 10.42 35.77 -4.54
N ALA A 545 10.99 36.96 -4.76
CA ALA A 545 10.61 38.18 -4.04
C ALA A 545 9.11 38.54 -4.17
N ASP A 546 8.54 38.41 -5.36
CA ASP A 546 7.13 38.73 -5.65
C ASP A 546 6.13 37.87 -4.85
N ASP A 547 6.53 36.66 -4.45
CA ASP A 547 5.70 35.72 -3.68
C ASP A 547 5.92 35.82 -2.16
N LEU A 548 6.95 36.56 -1.71
CA LEU A 548 7.31 36.71 -0.29
C LEU A 548 6.13 37.17 0.60
N PRO A 549 5.24 38.10 0.18
CA PRO A 549 4.08 38.49 1.00
C PRO A 549 3.12 37.34 1.29
N LYS A 550 3.02 36.34 0.40
CA LYS A 550 2.09 35.19 0.49
C LYS A 550 2.54 34.11 1.49
N THR A 551 3.70 34.27 2.14
CA THR A 551 4.30 33.26 3.04
C THR A 551 3.82 33.33 4.49
N ALA A 552 3.03 34.35 4.86
CA ALA A 552 2.67 34.63 6.25
C ALA A 552 1.93 33.47 6.93
N HIS A 553 1.00 32.81 6.24
CA HIS A 553 0.24 31.68 6.78
C HIS A 553 1.10 30.41 6.94
N ALA A 554 2.06 30.18 6.05
CA ALA A 554 3.00 29.07 6.20
C ALA A 554 3.90 29.25 7.43
N MET A 555 4.35 30.47 7.72
CA MET A 555 5.15 30.77 8.92
C MET A 555 4.34 30.64 10.22
N TYR A 556 3.06 31.01 10.19
CA TYR A 556 2.12 30.71 11.28
C TYR A 556 1.97 29.20 11.49
N SER A 557 1.71 28.47 10.40
CA SER A 557 1.49 27.02 10.40
C SER A 557 2.68 26.23 10.94
N LEU A 558 3.92 26.65 10.60
CA LEU A 558 5.15 26.03 11.10
C LEU A 558 5.26 26.17 12.63
N LYS A 559 5.06 27.38 13.17
CA LYS A 559 5.10 27.62 14.62
C LYS A 559 3.97 26.91 15.37
N ALA A 560 2.78 26.80 14.77
CA ALA A 560 1.67 26.03 15.33
C ALA A 560 1.99 24.53 15.38
N ALA A 561 2.58 23.96 14.33
CA ALA A 561 3.00 22.56 14.29
C ALA A 561 4.12 22.26 15.31
N MET A 562 5.14 23.12 15.40
CA MET A 562 6.21 23.02 16.41
C MET A 562 5.63 22.96 17.82
N LYS A 563 4.72 23.89 18.15
CA LYS A 563 4.12 23.97 19.49
C LYS A 563 3.20 22.80 19.81
N TRP A 564 2.45 22.29 18.83
CA TRP A 564 1.55 21.16 19.01
C TRP A 564 2.31 19.83 19.19
N ASP A 565 3.45 19.63 18.51
CA ASP A 565 4.25 18.42 18.69
C ASP A 565 4.93 18.37 20.07
N GLU A 566 5.31 19.53 20.60
CA GLU A 566 5.72 19.68 22.00
C GLU A 566 4.56 19.36 22.97
N ASP A 567 3.37 19.96 22.78
CA ASP A 567 2.24 19.80 23.71
C ASP A 567 1.64 18.39 23.73
N VAL A 568 1.56 17.72 22.57
CA VAL A 568 0.90 16.40 22.43
C VAL A 568 1.89 15.25 22.51
N PHE A 569 3.03 15.34 21.81
CA PHE A 569 4.02 14.26 21.72
C PHE A 569 5.31 14.55 22.50
N GLY A 570 5.51 15.74 23.07
CA GLY A 570 6.74 16.09 23.79
C GLY A 570 7.97 16.10 22.89
N LEU A 571 7.79 16.43 21.61
CA LEU A 571 8.82 16.36 20.57
C LEU A 571 9.30 17.76 20.17
N GLU A 572 10.47 18.15 20.67
CA GLU A 572 11.12 19.41 20.30
C GLU A 572 11.86 19.31 18.96
N TYR A 573 12.18 20.45 18.35
CA TYR A 573 13.08 20.50 17.20
C TYR A 573 14.56 20.41 17.62
N ASP A 574 15.36 19.71 16.80
CA ASP A 574 16.69 19.21 17.18
C ASP A 574 17.88 19.93 16.50
N LEU A 575 17.61 20.89 15.62
CA LEU A 575 18.59 21.79 14.98
C LEU A 575 18.29 23.27 15.29
N ASP A 576 19.20 24.15 14.90
CA ASP A 576 19.15 25.59 15.25
C ASP A 576 18.50 26.47 14.16
N LEU A 577 18.25 25.87 12.99
CA LEU A 577 17.67 26.50 11.80
C LEU A 577 16.69 25.53 11.13
N PHE A 578 15.52 26.02 10.72
CA PHE A 578 14.55 25.31 9.89
C PHE A 578 14.29 26.15 8.63
N ASN A 579 14.61 25.63 7.45
CA ASN A 579 14.29 26.27 6.18
C ASN A 579 13.13 25.54 5.47
N ILE A 580 12.27 26.32 4.83
CA ILE A 580 11.30 25.88 3.82
C ILE A 580 11.63 26.61 2.52
N VAL A 581 11.58 25.93 1.38
CA VAL A 581 11.72 26.55 0.04
C VAL A 581 10.48 26.24 -0.79
N ALA A 582 9.83 27.26 -1.34
CA ALA A 582 8.71 27.11 -2.25
C ALA A 582 9.18 27.05 -3.72
N VAL A 583 8.85 25.98 -4.45
CA VAL A 583 9.20 25.79 -5.87
C VAL A 583 7.94 25.56 -6.74
N PRO A 584 7.80 26.22 -7.91
CA PRO A 584 6.64 26.02 -8.80
C PRO A 584 6.56 24.67 -9.52
N ASP A 585 7.70 24.01 -9.74
CA ASP A 585 7.83 22.76 -10.49
C ASP A 585 8.22 21.63 -9.52
N PHE A 586 7.23 20.84 -9.06
CA PHE A 586 7.44 19.77 -8.08
C PHE A 586 6.50 18.59 -8.36
N ASN A 587 7.01 17.35 -8.32
CA ASN A 587 6.20 16.14 -8.55
C ASN A 587 5.31 15.78 -7.34
N MET A 588 5.70 16.18 -6.13
CA MET A 588 5.03 15.81 -4.87
C MET A 588 4.22 16.99 -4.28
N GLY A 589 3.80 16.87 -3.02
CA GLY A 589 3.27 17.98 -2.24
C GLY A 589 4.41 18.81 -1.65
N ALA A 590 5.15 18.22 -0.73
CA ALA A 590 6.43 18.72 -0.25
C ALA A 590 7.34 17.51 0.05
N MET A 591 8.46 17.75 0.71
CA MET A 591 9.49 16.76 1.02
C MET A 591 10.21 17.15 2.32
N GLU A 592 10.39 16.20 3.23
CA GLU A 592 10.81 16.45 4.62
C GLU A 592 12.33 16.64 4.84
N ASN A 593 13.10 16.98 3.80
CA ASN A 593 14.56 16.96 3.82
C ASN A 593 15.12 17.70 5.05
N LYS A 594 15.96 17.04 5.86
CA LYS A 594 16.38 17.52 7.18
C LYS A 594 16.85 18.99 7.16
N SER A 595 16.09 19.86 7.83
CA SER A 595 16.25 21.33 7.94
C SER A 595 16.19 22.17 6.65
N LEU A 596 15.85 21.57 5.50
CA LEU A 596 15.66 22.24 4.22
C LEU A 596 14.51 21.59 3.44
N ASN A 597 13.31 21.68 4.01
CA ASN A 597 12.12 21.08 3.42
C ASN A 597 11.76 21.82 2.12
N ILE A 598 11.50 21.08 1.04
CA ILE A 598 11.18 21.65 -0.28
C ILE A 598 9.70 21.41 -0.55
N PHE A 599 8.97 22.49 -0.86
CA PHE A 599 7.53 22.49 -1.02
C PHE A 599 7.13 22.90 -2.44
N ASN A 600 6.13 22.23 -3.00
CA ASN A 600 5.35 22.77 -4.10
C ASN A 600 4.70 24.10 -3.65
N SER A 601 4.90 25.19 -4.40
CA SER A 601 4.46 26.54 -4.01
C SER A 601 2.97 26.64 -3.64
N LYS A 602 2.14 25.79 -4.24
CA LYS A 602 0.72 25.56 -3.90
C LYS A 602 0.44 25.31 -2.42
N LEU A 603 1.43 24.80 -1.68
CA LEU A 603 1.34 24.39 -0.28
C LEU A 603 2.18 25.28 0.67
N VAL A 604 2.56 26.48 0.19
CA VAL A 604 3.19 27.55 1.00
C VAL A 604 2.49 28.89 0.80
N LEU A 605 2.15 29.23 -0.44
CA LEU A 605 1.70 30.57 -0.82
C LEU A 605 0.19 30.75 -0.62
N ALA A 606 -0.19 31.70 0.23
CA ALA A 606 -1.58 32.13 0.41
C ALA A 606 -1.71 33.63 0.70
N SER A 607 -2.65 34.28 0.00
CA SER A 607 -3.27 35.54 0.42
C SER A 607 -4.80 35.41 0.33
N PRO A 608 -5.60 36.27 0.98
CA PRO A 608 -7.07 36.19 0.93
C PRO A 608 -7.66 36.19 -0.48
N GLU A 609 -6.97 36.85 -1.41
CA GLU A 609 -7.39 37.04 -2.80
C GLU A 609 -6.93 35.91 -3.73
N THR A 610 -5.91 35.14 -3.33
CA THR A 610 -5.25 34.10 -4.16
C THR A 610 -5.42 32.65 -3.65
N ALA A 611 -5.81 32.47 -2.39
CA ALA A 611 -6.02 31.17 -1.75
C ALA A 611 -7.41 31.05 -1.11
N THR A 612 -7.99 29.85 -1.19
CA THR A 612 -9.28 29.53 -0.54
C THR A 612 -9.07 28.91 0.84
N ASP A 613 -10.12 28.82 1.65
CA ASP A 613 -10.11 28.18 2.97
C ASP A 613 -9.56 26.74 2.92
N ALA A 614 -9.82 26.03 1.82
CA ALA A 614 -9.32 24.68 1.58
C ALA A 614 -7.82 24.64 1.22
N ASP A 615 -7.26 25.74 0.70
CA ASP A 615 -5.83 25.90 0.47
C ASP A 615 -5.12 26.31 1.78
N TYR A 616 -5.66 27.26 2.54
CA TYR A 616 -5.15 27.61 3.88
C TYR A 616 -5.12 26.39 4.82
N ALA A 617 -6.19 25.58 4.84
CA ALA A 617 -6.22 24.34 5.61
C ALA A 617 -5.24 23.27 5.07
N ALA A 618 -4.99 23.21 3.76
CA ALA A 618 -4.00 22.30 3.18
C ALA A 618 -2.57 22.74 3.51
N ILE A 619 -2.27 24.04 3.44
CA ILE A 619 -0.98 24.61 3.87
C ILE A 619 -0.74 24.29 5.35
N LEU A 620 -1.72 24.52 6.22
CA LEU A 620 -1.63 24.19 7.65
C LEU A 620 -1.30 22.70 7.87
N GLY A 621 -2.07 21.80 7.27
CA GLY A 621 -1.88 20.36 7.42
C GLY A 621 -0.57 19.83 6.84
N VAL A 622 -0.12 20.36 5.69
CA VAL A 622 1.13 19.92 5.05
C VAL A 622 2.35 20.51 5.73
N ILE A 623 2.37 21.80 6.08
CA ILE A 623 3.45 22.40 6.87
C ILE A 623 3.63 21.64 8.21
N GLY A 624 2.53 21.20 8.83
CA GLY A 624 2.57 20.29 9.98
C GLY A 624 3.19 18.94 9.64
N HIS A 625 2.69 18.26 8.62
CA HIS A 625 3.18 16.95 8.14
C HIS A 625 4.72 16.95 7.93
N GLU A 626 5.26 17.84 7.09
CA GLU A 626 6.70 17.88 6.80
C GLU A 626 7.55 18.24 8.03
N TYR A 627 6.99 18.96 9.01
CA TYR A 627 7.63 19.19 10.30
C TYR A 627 7.62 17.93 11.18
N PHE A 628 6.48 17.23 11.26
CA PHE A 628 6.31 16.02 12.07
C PHE A 628 7.22 14.86 11.63
N HIS A 629 7.53 14.77 10.33
CA HIS A 629 8.53 13.86 9.77
C HIS A 629 9.93 14.04 10.36
N ASN A 630 10.26 15.20 10.95
CA ASN A 630 11.55 15.42 11.64
C ASN A 630 11.83 14.35 12.72
N TRP A 631 10.77 13.81 13.33
CA TRP A 631 10.83 12.64 14.20
C TRP A 631 10.37 11.36 13.49
N THR A 632 9.21 11.39 12.83
CA THR A 632 8.57 10.21 12.21
C THR A 632 8.90 10.10 10.72
N GLY A 633 10.18 9.91 10.42
CA GLY A 633 10.74 9.82 9.06
C GLY A 633 12.25 10.08 9.05
N ASN A 634 12.69 11.12 9.78
CA ASN A 634 14.09 11.58 9.76
C ASN A 634 14.93 11.02 10.92
N ARG A 635 14.48 11.20 12.18
CA ARG A 635 15.21 10.69 13.37
C ARG A 635 15.01 9.19 13.58
N VAL A 636 13.85 8.66 13.21
CA VAL A 636 13.63 7.24 12.98
C VAL A 636 13.13 7.07 11.55
N THR A 637 13.83 6.28 10.75
CA THR A 637 13.61 6.19 9.30
C THR A 637 13.28 4.77 8.84
N CYS A 638 12.99 4.58 7.56
CA CYS A 638 12.62 3.28 6.98
C CYS A 638 13.85 2.40 6.70
N ARG A 639 13.86 1.13 7.13
CA ARG A 639 14.93 0.16 6.80
C ARG A 639 15.02 -0.12 5.29
N ASP A 640 13.87 -0.16 4.62
CA ASP A 640 13.72 -0.38 3.20
C ASP A 640 12.40 0.24 2.73
N TRP A 641 12.24 0.43 1.42
CA TRP A 641 11.10 1.16 0.89
C TRP A 641 9.75 0.48 1.07
N PHE A 642 9.71 -0.84 1.29
CA PHE A 642 8.45 -1.51 1.67
C PHE A 642 7.91 -0.99 2.99
N GLN A 643 8.77 -0.53 3.91
CA GLN A 643 8.38 0.02 5.21
C GLN A 643 7.74 1.42 5.12
N LEU A 644 7.49 1.99 3.93
CA LEU A 644 7.03 3.38 3.75
C LEU A 644 5.91 3.82 4.71
N SER A 645 4.90 2.98 4.91
CA SER A 645 3.77 3.26 5.81
C SER A 645 4.16 3.47 7.28
N LEU A 646 5.38 3.10 7.69
CA LEU A 646 5.98 3.44 8.98
C LEU A 646 6.15 4.96 9.16
N LYS A 647 6.76 5.66 8.19
CA LYS A 647 6.87 7.13 8.24
C LYS A 647 5.54 7.77 7.85
N GLU A 648 4.98 7.32 6.73
CA GLU A 648 3.81 7.98 6.13
C GLU A 648 2.54 7.77 6.93
N GLY A 649 2.15 6.54 7.25
CA GLY A 649 0.93 6.29 8.01
C GLY A 649 0.95 6.98 9.38
N LEU A 650 2.12 7.03 10.02
CA LEU A 650 2.31 7.69 11.30
C LEU A 650 2.27 9.22 11.19
N THR A 651 2.90 9.81 10.17
CA THR A 651 2.92 11.27 10.00
C THR A 651 1.61 11.80 9.40
N VAL A 652 0.97 11.07 8.48
CA VAL A 652 -0.42 11.33 8.04
C VAL A 652 -1.36 11.31 9.25
N PHE A 653 -1.24 10.32 10.15
CA PHE A 653 -2.02 10.30 11.38
C PHE A 653 -1.73 11.52 12.28
N ARG A 654 -0.45 11.93 12.42
CA ARG A 654 -0.06 13.10 13.22
C ARG A 654 -0.69 14.39 12.67
N ASP A 655 -0.67 14.65 11.36
CA ASP A 655 -1.34 15.84 10.81
C ASP A 655 -2.87 15.77 10.80
N GLN A 656 -3.46 14.57 10.74
CA GLN A 656 -4.90 14.41 10.92
C GLN A 656 -5.33 14.86 12.31
N GLU A 657 -4.57 14.50 13.36
CA GLU A 657 -4.84 14.96 14.73
C GLU A 657 -4.54 16.45 14.91
N PHE A 658 -3.41 16.97 14.40
CA PHE A 658 -3.09 18.40 14.43
C PHE A 658 -4.19 19.26 13.78
N SER A 659 -4.60 18.90 12.55
CA SER A 659 -5.69 19.58 11.85
C SER A 659 -7.04 19.47 12.57
N SER A 660 -7.23 18.42 13.37
CA SER A 660 -8.44 18.22 14.18
C SER A 660 -8.45 19.05 15.46
N ASP A 661 -7.27 19.39 16.00
CA ASP A 661 -7.12 20.22 17.20
C ASP A 661 -7.04 21.72 16.84
N MET A 662 -6.57 22.06 15.64
CA MET A 662 -6.54 23.44 15.11
C MET A 662 -7.88 23.88 14.45
N GLY A 663 -8.88 23.00 14.37
CA GLY A 663 -10.15 23.23 13.69
C GLY A 663 -11.27 22.31 14.20
N SER A 664 -12.21 21.92 13.34
CA SER A 664 -13.26 20.96 13.71
C SER A 664 -12.81 19.52 13.50
N ARG A 665 -12.59 18.79 14.60
CA ARG A 665 -12.27 17.36 14.64
C ARG A 665 -13.29 16.50 13.90
N THR A 666 -14.59 16.75 14.09
CA THR A 666 -15.67 16.04 13.39
C THR A 666 -15.59 16.25 11.88
N VAL A 667 -15.42 17.50 11.44
CA VAL A 667 -15.39 17.82 10.01
C VAL A 667 -14.09 17.33 9.35
N LYS A 668 -12.95 17.38 10.04
CA LYS A 668 -11.71 16.76 9.56
C LYS A 668 -11.87 15.25 9.42
N ARG A 669 -12.52 14.58 10.38
CA ARG A 669 -12.79 13.14 10.31
C ARG A 669 -13.69 12.78 9.13
N ILE A 670 -14.79 13.51 8.94
CA ILE A 670 -15.68 13.38 7.77
C ILE A 670 -14.88 13.53 6.46
N ALA A 671 -14.00 14.54 6.37
CA ALA A 671 -13.21 14.78 5.17
C ALA A 671 -12.20 13.65 4.87
N ASP A 672 -11.54 13.09 5.88
CA ASP A 672 -10.58 12.00 5.66
C ASP A 672 -11.27 10.66 5.33
N VAL A 673 -12.39 10.31 6.00
CA VAL A 673 -13.18 9.11 5.65
C VAL A 673 -13.78 9.23 4.24
N SER A 674 -14.19 10.44 3.84
CA SER A 674 -14.65 10.69 2.47
C SER A 674 -13.55 10.44 1.43
N LYS A 675 -12.29 10.80 1.71
CA LYS A 675 -11.16 10.45 0.81
C LYS A 675 -10.96 8.93 0.75
N LEU A 676 -10.97 8.25 1.89
CA LEU A 676 -10.77 6.80 1.98
C LEU A 676 -11.78 6.06 1.08
N ARG A 677 -13.05 6.46 1.10
CA ARG A 677 -14.11 5.86 0.28
C ARG A 677 -14.01 6.17 -1.22
N ASN A 678 -13.67 7.41 -1.59
CA ASN A 678 -13.61 7.80 -3.01
C ASN A 678 -12.35 7.27 -3.73
N TYR A 679 -11.22 7.15 -3.01
CA TYR A 679 -9.91 6.85 -3.60
C TYR A 679 -9.33 5.50 -3.14
N GLN A 680 -9.17 5.26 -1.84
CA GLN A 680 -8.50 4.06 -1.32
C GLN A 680 -9.35 2.78 -1.45
N PHE A 681 -10.62 2.80 -1.06
CA PHE A 681 -11.50 1.62 -1.09
C PHE A 681 -11.66 1.00 -2.49
N PRO A 682 -11.65 1.77 -3.59
CA PRO A 682 -11.57 1.22 -4.93
C PRO A 682 -10.15 0.87 -5.41
N GLN A 683 -9.08 1.40 -4.80
CA GLN A 683 -7.69 0.94 -5.02
C GLN A 683 -7.49 -0.46 -4.39
N ASP A 684 -7.95 -0.63 -3.15
CA ASP A 684 -8.03 -1.91 -2.41
C ASP A 684 -8.78 -3.01 -3.18
N ALA A 685 -9.75 -2.64 -4.00
CA ALA A 685 -10.54 -3.52 -4.85
C ALA A 685 -10.05 -3.59 -6.32
N GLY A 686 -8.96 -2.91 -6.65
CA GLY A 686 -8.47 -2.72 -8.01
C GLY A 686 -7.25 -3.57 -8.40
N PRO A 687 -6.76 -3.43 -9.65
CA PRO A 687 -5.55 -4.10 -10.13
C PRO A 687 -4.28 -3.81 -9.33
N MET A 688 -4.26 -2.65 -8.67
CA MET A 688 -3.16 -2.13 -7.86
C MET A 688 -3.36 -2.36 -6.35
N ALA A 689 -4.26 -3.25 -5.95
CA ALA A 689 -4.48 -3.59 -4.54
C ALA A 689 -3.20 -4.19 -3.92
N HIS A 690 -2.71 -3.58 -2.84
CA HIS A 690 -1.55 -4.03 -2.07
C HIS A 690 -1.79 -3.76 -0.57
N PRO A 691 -1.16 -4.50 0.36
CA PRO A 691 -1.18 -4.14 1.78
C PRO A 691 -0.42 -2.83 2.02
N VAL A 692 -0.66 -2.15 3.15
CA VAL A 692 0.01 -0.87 3.49
C VAL A 692 1.53 -0.97 3.52
N ARG A 693 2.08 -2.16 3.76
CA ARG A 693 3.50 -2.50 3.60
C ARG A 693 3.61 -3.54 2.47
N PRO A 694 3.88 -3.12 1.21
CA PRO A 694 3.83 -4.01 0.05
C PRO A 694 4.76 -5.23 0.16
N HIS A 695 4.43 -6.31 -0.55
CA HIS A 695 5.30 -7.49 -0.67
C HIS A 695 6.23 -7.42 -1.88
N SER A 696 5.86 -6.66 -2.92
CA SER A 696 6.66 -6.40 -4.12
C SER A 696 6.32 -5.07 -4.79
N TYR A 697 7.27 -4.53 -5.55
CA TYR A 697 7.08 -3.39 -6.46
C TYR A 697 8.00 -3.51 -7.70
N ILE A 698 7.64 -2.84 -8.80
CA ILE A 698 8.58 -2.57 -9.91
C ILE A 698 9.18 -1.17 -9.74
N LYS A 699 8.36 -0.15 -9.45
CA LYS A 699 8.86 1.20 -9.10
C LYS A 699 8.23 1.73 -7.84
N MET A 700 9.08 2.19 -6.91
CA MET A 700 8.61 2.70 -5.63
C MET A 700 7.77 3.98 -5.77
N ASP A 701 8.07 4.82 -6.77
CA ASP A 701 7.27 6.02 -7.11
C ASP A 701 5.77 5.74 -7.29
N ASN A 702 5.40 4.56 -7.77
CA ASN A 702 4.00 4.17 -7.97
C ASN A 702 3.24 3.97 -6.64
N PHE A 703 3.97 3.82 -5.54
CA PHE A 703 3.46 3.73 -4.17
C PHE A 703 3.56 5.08 -3.45
N TYR A 704 4.29 6.06 -4.01
CA TYR A 704 4.33 7.46 -3.58
C TYR A 704 3.33 8.31 -4.35
N THR A 705 2.16 8.52 -3.77
CA THR A 705 1.05 9.19 -4.46
C THR A 705 0.66 10.45 -3.70
N GLY A 706 1.53 11.45 -3.87
CA GLY A 706 1.59 12.64 -3.02
C GLY A 706 0.29 13.42 -2.89
N ARG A 707 -0.04 13.74 -1.64
CA ARG A 707 -1.16 14.53 -1.09
C ARG A 707 -1.57 15.82 -1.84
N SER A 708 -0.72 16.33 -2.74
CA SER A 708 -0.94 17.58 -3.49
C SER A 708 -2.24 17.62 -4.31
N MET A 709 -2.82 16.45 -4.68
CA MET A 709 -3.86 16.40 -5.72
C MET A 709 -5.11 15.60 -5.37
N LYS A 710 -6.29 16.23 -5.53
CA LYS A 710 -7.61 15.61 -5.38
C LYS A 710 -8.05 14.73 -6.57
N SER A 711 -7.20 14.58 -7.59
CA SER A 711 -7.55 13.97 -8.89
C SER A 711 -6.69 12.76 -9.29
N CYS A 712 -5.79 12.28 -8.43
CA CYS A 712 -5.03 11.05 -8.66
C CYS A 712 -5.44 10.00 -7.62
N SER A 713 -5.95 8.86 -8.09
CA SER A 713 -6.80 7.94 -7.32
C SER A 713 -6.06 6.94 -6.43
N TYR A 714 -4.93 7.35 -5.86
CA TYR A 714 -4.11 6.52 -4.96
C TYR A 714 -3.74 7.32 -3.72
N ASP A 715 -3.83 6.69 -2.54
CA ASP A 715 -3.14 7.16 -1.32
C ASP A 715 -3.17 6.05 -0.23
N PRO A 716 -2.25 5.06 -0.30
CA PRO A 716 -2.16 4.00 0.72
C PRO A 716 -1.70 4.52 2.09
N LEU A 717 -1.33 5.80 2.18
CA LEU A 717 -0.83 6.47 3.36
C LEU A 717 -2.00 6.82 4.29
N TYR A 718 -3.19 7.14 3.75
CA TYR A 718 -4.42 7.19 4.54
C TYR A 718 -4.75 5.84 5.18
N GLN A 719 -4.63 4.72 4.46
CA GLN A 719 -4.88 3.40 5.06
C GLN A 719 -3.86 3.12 6.18
N GLY A 720 -2.58 3.49 5.98
CA GLY A 720 -1.57 3.48 7.04
C GLY A 720 -1.98 4.30 8.27
N ALA A 721 -2.51 5.51 8.06
CA ALA A 721 -2.99 6.38 9.15
C ALA A 721 -4.21 5.80 9.88
N GLU A 722 -5.09 5.08 9.19
CA GLU A 722 -6.19 4.34 9.83
C GLU A 722 -5.66 3.16 10.66
N VAL A 723 -4.60 2.47 10.22
CA VAL A 723 -3.92 1.44 11.04
C VAL A 723 -3.25 2.06 12.27
N VAL A 724 -2.61 3.22 12.15
CA VAL A 724 -2.06 3.98 13.30
C VAL A 724 -3.18 4.43 14.25
N ARG A 725 -4.29 4.93 13.71
CA ARG A 725 -5.50 5.32 14.46
C ARG A 725 -6.10 4.14 15.23
N MET A 726 -6.11 2.93 14.66
CA MET A 726 -6.58 1.72 15.36
C MET A 726 -5.76 1.40 16.61
N TYR A 727 -4.45 1.64 16.65
CA TYR A 727 -3.69 1.54 17.92
C TYR A 727 -4.16 2.57 18.95
N LYS A 728 -4.41 3.83 18.55
CA LYS A 728 -4.96 4.86 19.48
C LYS A 728 -6.36 4.49 19.98
N THR A 729 -7.21 3.93 19.13
CA THR A 729 -8.53 3.39 19.50
C THR A 729 -8.41 2.28 20.55
N LEU A 730 -7.44 1.37 20.41
CA LEU A 730 -7.28 0.21 21.29
C LEU A 730 -6.53 0.48 22.60
N LEU A 731 -5.61 1.44 22.61
CA LEU A 731 -4.76 1.80 23.75
C LEU A 731 -5.24 3.04 24.50
N GLY A 732 -6.14 3.82 23.91
CA GLY A 732 -6.44 5.18 24.31
C GLY A 732 -5.24 6.13 24.13
N SER A 733 -5.47 7.43 24.25
CA SER A 733 -4.42 8.45 24.06
C SER A 733 -3.20 8.24 24.98
N GLN A 734 -3.40 7.82 26.23
CA GLN A 734 -2.30 7.59 27.17
C GLN A 734 -1.47 6.34 26.83
N GLY A 735 -2.10 5.25 26.40
CA GLY A 735 -1.37 4.03 26.03
C GLY A 735 -0.64 4.16 24.70
N PHE A 736 -1.26 4.83 23.73
CA PHE A 736 -0.62 5.20 22.47
C PHE A 736 0.60 6.11 22.70
N ARG A 737 0.47 7.13 23.57
CA ARG A 737 1.58 8.02 23.94
C ARG A 737 2.78 7.25 24.52
N LYS A 738 2.55 6.33 25.47
CA LYS A 738 3.61 5.45 26.01
C LYS A 738 4.29 4.59 24.95
N GLY A 739 3.52 4.13 23.95
CA GLY A 739 4.04 3.40 22.79
C GLY A 739 4.98 4.25 21.94
N MET A 740 4.61 5.50 21.66
CA MET A 740 5.46 6.48 20.97
C MET A 740 6.75 6.77 21.77
N ASP A 741 6.62 7.01 23.09
CA ASP A 741 7.77 7.27 23.97
C ASP A 741 8.76 6.09 23.97
N LEU A 742 8.25 4.84 23.97
CA LEU A 742 9.08 3.64 23.90
C LEU A 742 9.68 3.42 22.50
N TYR A 743 8.96 3.75 21.43
CA TYR A 743 9.43 3.66 20.05
C TYR A 743 10.64 4.54 19.83
N PHE A 744 10.56 5.85 20.12
CA PHE A 744 11.70 6.76 19.99
C PHE A 744 12.85 6.35 20.92
N LYS A 745 12.56 5.97 22.17
CA LYS A 745 13.59 5.50 23.13
C LYS A 745 14.36 4.25 22.66
N ARG A 746 13.78 3.42 21.79
CA ARG A 746 14.43 2.24 21.20
C ARG A 746 15.14 2.54 19.89
N HIS A 747 14.57 3.40 19.05
CA HIS A 747 14.87 3.45 17.61
C HIS A 747 15.40 4.81 17.11
N ASP A 748 15.61 5.79 17.99
CA ASP A 748 16.27 7.05 17.62
C ASP A 748 17.64 6.81 16.95
N GLY A 749 17.88 7.48 15.82
CA GLY A 749 19.06 7.33 14.97
C GLY A 749 19.13 6.03 14.16
N GLN A 750 18.00 5.34 13.94
CA GLN A 750 17.94 4.02 13.28
C GLN A 750 16.98 3.98 12.09
N ALA A 751 17.24 3.06 11.16
CA ALA A 751 16.36 2.68 10.06
C ALA A 751 15.65 1.35 10.40
N VAL A 752 14.32 1.37 10.56
CA VAL A 752 13.54 0.31 11.22
C VAL A 752 12.29 -0.12 10.43
N THR A 753 11.47 -1.01 10.99
CA THR A 753 10.33 -1.66 10.31
C THR A 753 8.98 -1.40 10.97
N CYS A 754 7.89 -1.74 10.27
CA CYS A 754 6.54 -1.73 10.83
C CYS A 754 6.40 -2.64 12.08
N GLU A 755 7.11 -3.77 12.11
CA GLU A 755 7.16 -4.66 13.28
C GLU A 755 7.80 -4.02 14.51
N ASP A 756 8.78 -3.14 14.36
CA ASP A 756 9.42 -2.42 15.48
C ASP A 756 8.44 -1.45 16.16
N PHE A 757 7.64 -0.73 15.37
CA PHE A 757 6.57 0.13 15.85
C PHE A 757 5.44 -0.67 16.53
N PHE A 758 5.00 -1.77 15.92
CA PHE A 758 4.06 -2.72 16.54
C PHE A 758 4.58 -3.24 17.89
N ALA A 759 5.86 -3.65 17.95
CA ALA A 759 6.49 -4.14 19.17
C ALA A 759 6.57 -3.04 20.26
N ALA A 760 6.90 -1.80 19.91
CA ALA A 760 6.89 -0.69 20.86
C ALA A 760 5.48 -0.41 21.41
N MET A 761 4.46 -0.36 20.55
CA MET A 761 3.05 -0.15 20.95
C MET A 761 2.54 -1.28 21.87
N ARG A 762 2.88 -2.53 21.56
CA ARG A 762 2.56 -3.72 22.36
C ARG A 762 3.26 -3.68 23.72
N ASP A 763 4.59 -3.55 23.72
CA ASP A 763 5.44 -3.72 24.90
C ASP A 763 5.24 -2.60 25.93
N ALA A 764 4.97 -1.37 25.49
CA ALA A 764 4.70 -0.24 26.39
C ALA A 764 3.40 -0.37 27.20
N ASN A 765 2.50 -1.26 26.77
CA ASN A 765 1.15 -1.39 27.31
C ASN A 765 0.82 -2.80 27.83
N GLY A 766 1.67 -3.80 27.56
CA GLY A 766 1.34 -5.21 27.82
C GLY A 766 0.12 -5.69 27.02
N ALA A 767 -0.16 -5.07 25.89
CA ALA A 767 -1.37 -5.29 25.11
C ALA A 767 -1.31 -6.60 24.31
N ASP A 768 -2.41 -7.34 24.24
CA ASP A 768 -2.59 -8.39 23.25
C ASP A 768 -3.13 -7.79 21.94
N PHE A 769 -2.39 -8.06 20.87
CA PHE A 769 -2.67 -7.66 19.49
C PHE A 769 -2.54 -8.86 18.53
N ALA A 770 -2.99 -10.05 18.96
CA ALA A 770 -3.10 -11.24 18.11
C ALA A 770 -3.69 -10.90 16.73
N ASN A 771 -3.06 -11.39 15.66
CA ASN A 771 -3.42 -11.14 14.25
C ASN A 771 -3.43 -9.67 13.77
N PHE A 772 -3.12 -8.66 14.59
CA PHE A 772 -3.16 -7.25 14.16
C PHE A 772 -2.18 -6.95 13.02
N LEU A 773 -1.02 -7.64 12.99
CA LEU A 773 -0.06 -7.52 11.88
C LEU A 773 -0.64 -7.90 10.51
N GLN A 774 -1.80 -8.56 10.42
CA GLN A 774 -2.46 -8.83 9.14
C GLN A 774 -2.86 -7.55 8.38
N TRP A 775 -3.06 -6.43 9.07
CA TRP A 775 -3.23 -5.11 8.42
C TRP A 775 -2.01 -4.66 7.61
N TYR A 776 -0.81 -5.17 7.94
CA TYR A 776 0.45 -4.89 7.22
C TYR A 776 0.81 -5.95 6.17
N SER A 777 0.02 -7.02 6.02
CA SER A 777 0.31 -8.11 5.06
C SER A 777 -0.85 -8.50 4.15
N GLN A 778 -2.10 -8.15 4.46
CA GLN A 778 -3.26 -8.41 3.60
C GLN A 778 -3.77 -7.12 2.95
N ALA A 779 -3.91 -7.15 1.62
CA ALA A 779 -4.57 -6.09 0.86
C ALA A 779 -6.11 -6.22 0.94
N GLY A 780 -6.81 -5.16 0.55
CA GLY A 780 -8.25 -5.18 0.35
C GLY A 780 -9.07 -4.79 1.58
N THR A 781 -10.17 -4.06 1.35
CA THR A 781 -11.03 -3.55 2.42
C THR A 781 -11.88 -4.68 3.03
N PRO A 782 -11.88 -4.87 4.36
CA PRO A 782 -12.77 -5.82 5.01
C PRO A 782 -14.24 -5.41 4.88
N LEU A 783 -15.10 -6.39 4.61
CA LEU A 783 -16.54 -6.30 4.73
C LEU A 783 -16.95 -6.90 6.07
N VAL A 784 -17.63 -6.10 6.91
CA VAL A 784 -18.15 -6.53 8.20
C VAL A 784 -19.67 -6.37 8.19
N LYS A 785 -20.39 -7.44 8.49
CA LYS A 785 -21.84 -7.46 8.63
C LYS A 785 -22.19 -7.57 10.12
N VAL A 786 -23.17 -6.81 10.58
CA VAL A 786 -23.66 -6.81 11.96
C VAL A 786 -25.15 -7.09 11.96
N ASN A 787 -25.59 -8.03 12.79
CA ASN A 787 -27.02 -8.25 13.06
C ASN A 787 -27.27 -8.04 14.56
N SER A 788 -28.35 -7.35 14.89
CA SER A 788 -28.76 -7.08 16.26
C SER A 788 -29.84 -8.03 16.76
N SER A 789 -29.93 -8.21 18.07
CA SER A 789 -31.06 -8.90 18.69
C SER A 789 -31.32 -8.35 20.09
N TYR A 790 -32.58 -8.08 20.43
CA TYR A 790 -32.98 -7.62 21.75
C TYR A 790 -33.87 -8.64 22.44
N ASN A 791 -33.50 -9.06 23.65
CA ASN A 791 -34.31 -9.91 24.51
C ASN A 791 -34.85 -9.10 25.70
N PRO A 792 -36.15 -8.75 25.71
CA PRO A 792 -36.77 -7.98 26.78
C PRO A 792 -36.94 -8.79 28.09
N GLU A 793 -36.98 -10.12 28.05
CA GLU A 793 -37.12 -10.94 29.26
C GLU A 793 -35.79 -11.05 30.04
N ALA A 794 -34.67 -10.99 29.32
CA ALA A 794 -33.32 -11.04 29.90
C ALA A 794 -32.68 -9.66 30.11
N HIS A 795 -33.29 -8.59 29.58
CA HIS A 795 -32.68 -7.25 29.46
C HIS A 795 -31.30 -7.28 28.77
N THR A 796 -31.17 -8.04 27.68
CA THR A 796 -29.91 -8.20 26.94
C THR A 796 -30.03 -7.77 25.47
N PHE A 797 -28.99 -7.12 24.97
CA PHE A 797 -28.85 -6.74 23.56
C PHE A 797 -27.61 -7.40 22.96
N SER A 798 -27.79 -8.24 21.94
CA SER A 798 -26.70 -8.89 21.20
C SER A 798 -26.37 -8.14 19.92
N LEU A 799 -25.07 -8.05 19.61
CA LEU A 799 -24.55 -7.76 18.29
C LEU A 799 -23.71 -8.96 17.81
N LYS A 800 -24.19 -9.64 16.76
CA LYS A 800 -23.43 -10.68 16.06
C LYS A 800 -22.74 -10.09 14.84
N PHE A 801 -21.41 -10.19 14.82
CA PHE A 801 -20.53 -9.76 13.75
C PHE A 801 -20.15 -10.94 12.86
N SER A 802 -20.02 -10.69 11.56
CA SER A 802 -19.26 -11.54 10.64
C SER A 802 -18.34 -10.70 9.76
N GLN A 803 -17.10 -11.16 9.54
CA GLN A 803 -16.13 -10.49 8.69
C GLN A 803 -15.69 -11.36 7.51
N GLU A 804 -15.50 -10.73 6.35
CA GLU A 804 -14.96 -11.33 5.14
C GLU A 804 -14.10 -10.29 4.40
N ILE A 805 -13.03 -10.72 3.74
CA ILE A 805 -12.18 -9.86 2.93
C ILE A 805 -12.15 -10.47 1.52
N PRO A 806 -12.57 -9.73 0.47
CA PRO A 806 -12.53 -10.25 -0.89
C PRO A 806 -11.10 -10.63 -1.33
N PRO A 807 -10.93 -11.67 -2.16
CA PRO A 807 -9.67 -11.95 -2.85
C PRO A 807 -9.17 -10.73 -3.64
N THR A 808 -7.86 -10.49 -3.62
CA THR A 808 -7.21 -9.42 -4.40
C THR A 808 -6.14 -10.00 -5.32
N PRO A 809 -5.66 -9.26 -6.34
CA PRO A 809 -4.46 -9.65 -7.08
C PRO A 809 -3.32 -10.08 -6.15
N GLY A 810 -2.66 -11.20 -6.48
CA GLY A 810 -1.60 -11.80 -5.66
C GLY A 810 -2.03 -12.45 -4.34
N GLN A 811 -3.27 -12.28 -3.87
CA GLN A 811 -3.75 -12.80 -2.58
C GLN A 811 -5.16 -13.40 -2.70
N SER A 812 -5.22 -14.67 -3.09
CA SER A 812 -6.47 -15.43 -3.28
C SER A 812 -7.06 -16.03 -1.99
N VAL A 813 -6.31 -16.01 -0.89
CA VAL A 813 -6.73 -16.45 0.44
C VAL A 813 -6.60 -15.26 1.40
N LYS A 814 -7.55 -15.11 2.32
CA LYS A 814 -7.60 -14.02 3.31
C LYS A 814 -7.99 -14.59 4.68
N GLU A 815 -7.24 -14.23 5.70
CA GLU A 815 -7.49 -14.57 7.10
C GLU A 815 -8.27 -13.45 7.81
N PRO A 816 -9.06 -13.75 8.86
CA PRO A 816 -9.72 -12.74 9.70
C PRO A 816 -8.72 -11.74 10.28
N MET A 817 -9.09 -10.46 10.23
CA MET A 817 -8.32 -9.36 10.83
C MET A 817 -8.77 -9.07 12.26
N PHE A 818 -7.91 -8.37 13.01
CA PHE A 818 -8.27 -7.73 14.26
C PHE A 818 -8.93 -6.37 13.96
N ILE A 819 -10.24 -6.26 14.14
CA ILE A 819 -11.04 -5.07 13.78
C ILE A 819 -11.61 -4.43 15.08
N PRO A 820 -11.15 -3.23 15.48
CA PRO A 820 -11.73 -2.49 16.59
C PRO A 820 -12.99 -1.75 16.17
N VAL A 821 -14.14 -2.14 16.71
CA VAL A 821 -15.44 -1.48 16.45
C VAL A 821 -15.89 -0.71 17.68
N ALA A 822 -15.87 0.63 17.60
CA ALA A 822 -16.43 1.49 18.63
C ALA A 822 -17.97 1.47 18.54
N VAL A 823 -18.65 1.20 19.65
CA VAL A 823 -20.11 1.07 19.73
C VAL A 823 -20.65 1.85 20.92
N GLY A 824 -21.73 2.61 20.69
CA GLY A 824 -22.64 3.09 21.73
C GLY A 824 -24.07 2.59 21.47
N LEU A 825 -24.92 2.65 22.49
CA LEU A 825 -26.33 2.25 22.41
C LEU A 825 -27.19 3.43 22.85
N LEU A 826 -28.20 3.82 22.07
CA LEU A 826 -29.08 4.93 22.40
C LEU A 826 -30.46 4.45 22.88
N ASP A 827 -31.00 5.14 23.89
CA ASP A 827 -32.37 5.02 24.35
C ASP A 827 -33.37 5.63 23.34
N SER A 828 -34.65 5.34 23.52
CA SER A 828 -35.75 5.83 22.68
C SER A 828 -35.92 7.36 22.67
N THR A 829 -35.20 8.09 23.53
CA THR A 829 -35.18 9.55 23.59
C THR A 829 -33.93 10.18 22.97
N GLY A 830 -32.96 9.37 22.54
CA GLY A 830 -31.71 9.83 21.93
C GLY A 830 -30.56 10.04 22.93
N LYS A 831 -30.59 9.42 24.11
CA LYS A 831 -29.46 9.46 25.07
C LYS A 831 -28.66 8.16 25.06
N ASP A 832 -27.36 8.24 25.27
CA ASP A 832 -26.52 7.05 25.44
C ASP A 832 -26.89 6.27 26.71
N ILE A 833 -27.07 4.96 26.55
CA ILE A 833 -27.28 4.00 27.63
C ILE A 833 -25.90 3.67 28.26
N PRO A 834 -25.75 3.74 29.60
CA PRO A 834 -24.52 3.32 30.27
C PRO A 834 -24.21 1.83 30.06
N LEU A 835 -23.02 1.53 29.53
CA LEU A 835 -22.56 0.17 29.27
C LEU A 835 -21.78 -0.37 30.49
N SER A 836 -22.45 -1.18 31.31
CA SER A 836 -21.87 -1.80 32.52
C SER A 836 -21.00 -3.01 32.19
N THR A 837 -21.57 -3.96 31.47
CA THR A 837 -21.08 -5.34 31.32
C THR A 837 -21.38 -5.91 29.94
N LEU A 838 -20.53 -6.85 29.53
CA LEU A 838 -20.56 -7.47 28.21
C LEU A 838 -20.15 -8.94 28.31
N TYR A 839 -20.98 -9.85 27.81
CA TYR A 839 -20.58 -11.24 27.59
C TYR A 839 -19.90 -11.38 26.23
N HIS A 840 -18.77 -12.09 26.20
CA HIS A 840 -18.03 -12.45 24.98
C HIS A 840 -17.25 -13.75 25.24
N ASP A 841 -17.43 -14.76 24.38
CA ASP A 841 -16.96 -16.15 24.59
C ASP A 841 -17.41 -16.72 25.96
N GLU A 842 -18.72 -16.67 26.23
CA GLU A 842 -19.36 -17.06 27.50
C GLU A 842 -18.83 -16.33 28.76
N THR A 843 -17.86 -15.43 28.58
CA THR A 843 -17.10 -14.79 29.66
C THR A 843 -17.64 -13.38 29.89
N LEU A 844 -18.11 -13.12 31.11
CA LEU A 844 -18.54 -11.78 31.54
C LEU A 844 -17.33 -10.85 31.68
N LYS A 845 -17.36 -9.71 30.98
CA LYS A 845 -16.33 -8.67 30.99
C LYS A 845 -16.96 -7.37 31.47
N SER A 846 -16.34 -6.75 32.48
CA SER A 846 -16.75 -5.39 32.90
C SER A 846 -16.26 -4.38 31.86
N VAL A 847 -17.15 -3.50 31.43
CA VAL A 847 -16.87 -2.43 30.47
C VAL A 847 -16.66 -1.09 31.20
N SER A 848 -17.31 -0.92 32.34
CA SER A 848 -17.11 0.22 33.25
C SER A 848 -15.67 0.34 33.75
N CYS A 849 -15.18 1.57 33.90
CA CYS A 849 -13.86 1.87 34.44
C CYS A 849 -14.00 2.75 35.70
N LYS A 850 -13.51 2.27 36.85
CA LYS A 850 -13.55 2.99 38.15
C LYS A 850 -14.96 3.49 38.52
N ASP A 851 -15.95 2.62 38.34
CA ASP A 851 -17.36 2.87 38.65
C ASP A 851 -17.98 4.10 37.94
N GLN A 852 -17.36 4.57 36.86
CA GLN A 852 -17.92 5.58 35.96
C GLN A 852 -18.74 4.93 34.84
N PRO A 853 -19.85 5.54 34.40
CA PRO A 853 -20.62 5.08 33.25
C PRO A 853 -19.78 5.23 31.96
N VAL A 854 -19.82 4.22 31.11
CA VAL A 854 -19.13 4.19 29.81
C VAL A 854 -20.19 4.19 28.71
N PHE A 855 -20.20 5.21 27.86
CA PHE A 855 -21.22 5.41 26.82
C PHE A 855 -20.80 4.93 25.43
N THR A 856 -19.49 4.71 25.22
CA THR A 856 -18.92 4.10 24.01
C THR A 856 -17.87 3.09 24.43
N THR A 857 -17.94 1.86 23.91
CA THR A 857 -16.95 0.79 24.13
C THR A 857 -16.29 0.36 22.81
N VAL A 858 -15.12 -0.28 22.87
CA VAL A 858 -14.43 -0.82 21.68
C VAL A 858 -14.50 -2.34 21.70
N LEU A 859 -15.38 -2.89 20.86
CA LEU A 859 -15.45 -4.32 20.60
C LEU A 859 -14.25 -4.76 19.76
N ARG A 860 -13.69 -5.93 20.07
CA ARG A 860 -12.50 -6.49 19.41
C ARG A 860 -12.92 -7.67 18.55
N VAL A 861 -13.32 -7.42 17.32
CA VAL A 861 -13.72 -8.48 16.37
C VAL A 861 -12.44 -9.11 15.81
N THR A 862 -12.22 -10.39 16.07
CA THR A 862 -10.99 -11.13 15.76
C THR A 862 -11.24 -12.45 15.03
N LYS A 863 -12.45 -13.02 15.19
CA LYS A 863 -12.89 -14.24 14.51
C LYS A 863 -13.66 -13.92 13.23
N LYS A 864 -13.89 -14.94 12.39
CA LYS A 864 -14.75 -14.81 11.19
C LYS A 864 -16.21 -14.50 11.57
N GLU A 865 -16.72 -15.12 12.62
CA GLU A 865 -17.99 -14.79 13.26
C GLU A 865 -17.77 -14.65 14.77
N GLU A 866 -18.39 -13.65 15.39
CA GLU A 866 -18.19 -13.32 16.80
C GLU A 866 -19.42 -12.61 17.36
N GLU A 867 -19.77 -12.86 18.62
CA GLU A 867 -21.00 -12.32 19.25
C GLU A 867 -20.69 -11.62 20.57
N PHE A 868 -21.33 -10.47 20.77
CA PHE A 868 -21.11 -9.54 21.87
C PHE A 868 -22.46 -9.19 22.48
N VAL A 869 -22.72 -9.65 23.72
CA VAL A 869 -24.04 -9.50 24.37
C VAL A 869 -23.93 -8.55 25.56
N PHE A 870 -24.51 -7.36 25.40
CA PHE A 870 -24.67 -6.37 26.47
C PHE A 870 -25.81 -6.79 27.41
N ALA A 871 -25.64 -6.58 28.71
CA ALA A 871 -26.66 -6.77 29.73
C ALA A 871 -27.08 -5.43 30.35
N ASP A 872 -28.06 -5.45 31.25
CA ASP A 872 -28.68 -4.27 31.88
C ASP A 872 -29.37 -3.32 30.86
N ILE A 873 -29.83 -3.85 29.73
CA ILE A 873 -30.50 -3.10 28.64
C ILE A 873 -32.03 -3.25 28.77
N PHE A 874 -32.67 -2.27 29.41
CA PHE A 874 -34.09 -2.34 29.82
C PHE A 874 -35.12 -1.98 28.73
N GLU A 875 -34.69 -1.38 27.62
CA GLU A 875 -35.52 -1.18 26.42
C GLU A 875 -34.72 -1.45 25.15
N ARG A 876 -35.38 -1.65 24.00
CA ARG A 876 -34.69 -1.92 22.73
C ARG A 876 -33.86 -0.67 22.34
N PRO A 877 -32.52 -0.77 22.25
CA PRO A 877 -31.69 0.36 21.87
C PRO A 877 -31.62 0.53 20.35
N VAL A 878 -31.20 1.71 19.90
CA VAL A 878 -30.65 1.92 18.55
C VAL A 878 -29.12 1.92 18.65
N PRO A 879 -28.40 0.98 17.99
CA PRO A 879 -26.95 0.90 18.10
C PRO A 879 -26.24 1.91 17.18
N SER A 880 -25.40 2.76 17.77
CA SER A 880 -24.45 3.59 17.05
C SER A 880 -23.17 2.79 16.83
N LEU A 881 -23.05 2.21 15.63
CA LEU A 881 -21.96 1.30 15.24
C LEU A 881 -20.79 2.05 14.59
N LEU A 882 -19.56 1.58 14.82
CA LEU A 882 -18.32 2.12 14.23
C LEU A 882 -18.08 3.62 14.51
N ARG A 883 -18.44 4.10 15.72
CA ARG A 883 -18.34 5.52 16.14
C ARG A 883 -16.97 6.14 15.82
N GLY A 884 -16.99 7.38 15.32
CA GLY A 884 -15.79 8.08 14.84
C GLY A 884 -15.05 7.39 13.67
N TYR A 885 -15.70 6.42 13.00
CA TYR A 885 -15.13 5.50 12.02
C TYR A 885 -13.92 4.72 12.56
N SER A 886 -14.12 3.89 13.59
CA SER A 886 -13.01 3.32 14.38
C SER A 886 -12.08 2.33 13.66
N ALA A 887 -12.47 1.83 12.47
CA ALA A 887 -11.66 0.96 11.62
C ALA A 887 -11.99 1.17 10.12
N PRO A 888 -11.03 0.98 9.18
CA PRO A 888 -11.22 1.24 7.76
C PRO A 888 -11.93 0.07 7.05
N ILE A 889 -13.23 -0.08 7.30
CA ILE A 889 -14.05 -1.22 6.83
C ILE A 889 -15.28 -0.77 6.04
N ARG A 890 -15.86 -1.67 5.23
CA ARG A 890 -17.25 -1.55 4.76
C ARG A 890 -18.16 -2.20 5.79
N LEU A 891 -19.12 -1.45 6.31
CA LEU A 891 -20.08 -1.92 7.32
C LEU A 891 -21.46 -2.14 6.68
N GLU A 892 -21.99 -3.36 6.83
CA GLU A 892 -23.41 -3.67 6.62
C GLU A 892 -24.08 -3.90 7.98
N SER A 893 -25.33 -3.47 8.13
CA SER A 893 -26.11 -3.69 9.36
C SER A 893 -27.60 -3.85 9.08
N ASP A 894 -28.32 -4.38 10.06
CA ASP A 894 -29.77 -4.55 10.08
C ASP A 894 -30.56 -3.27 10.44
N LEU A 895 -29.88 -2.12 10.56
CA LEU A 895 -30.49 -0.81 10.81
C LEU A 895 -31.54 -0.45 9.75
N THR A 896 -32.78 -0.25 10.19
CA THR A 896 -33.87 0.19 9.32
C THR A 896 -33.71 1.67 8.95
N ASP A 897 -34.42 2.13 7.93
CA ASP A 897 -34.41 3.56 7.58
C ASP A 897 -34.97 4.43 8.72
N GLY A 898 -35.87 3.89 9.56
CA GLY A 898 -36.34 4.56 10.77
C GLY A 898 -35.24 4.74 11.81
N ASP A 899 -34.42 3.70 12.04
CA ASP A 899 -33.26 3.76 12.93
C ASP A 899 -32.20 4.75 12.39
N LEU A 900 -32.00 4.80 11.08
CA LEU A 900 -31.08 5.76 10.43
C LEU A 900 -31.58 7.21 10.53
N PHE A 901 -32.88 7.48 10.33
CA PHE A 901 -33.44 8.82 10.57
C PHE A 901 -33.36 9.22 12.05
N PHE A 902 -33.46 8.25 12.97
CA PHE A 902 -33.29 8.48 14.40
C PHE A 902 -31.84 8.83 14.76
N LEU A 903 -30.84 8.09 14.24
CA LEU A 903 -29.42 8.38 14.46
C LEU A 903 -29.01 9.73 13.84
N LEU A 904 -29.47 10.03 12.63
CA LEU A 904 -29.26 11.33 11.96
C LEU A 904 -29.72 12.50 12.85
N ALA A 905 -30.88 12.35 13.48
CA ALA A 905 -31.42 13.35 14.40
C ALA A 905 -30.66 13.41 15.74
N ASN A 906 -30.38 12.26 16.37
CA ASN A 906 -30.12 12.17 17.81
C ASN A 906 -28.78 11.54 18.24
N ASP A 907 -27.96 10.96 17.35
CA ASP A 907 -26.72 10.27 17.78
C ASP A 907 -25.73 11.26 18.44
N SER A 908 -25.11 10.87 19.55
CA SER A 908 -24.12 11.70 20.26
C SER A 908 -22.74 11.69 19.58
N ASP A 909 -22.45 10.71 18.73
CA ASP A 909 -21.29 10.73 17.84
C ASP A 909 -21.65 11.49 16.56
N GLU A 910 -21.21 12.75 16.46
CA GLU A 910 -21.52 13.62 15.31
C GLU A 910 -21.09 13.01 13.97
N PHE A 911 -20.00 12.25 13.94
CA PHE A 911 -19.58 11.52 12.75
C PHE A 911 -20.65 10.50 12.32
N ASN A 912 -21.20 9.72 13.26
CA ASN A 912 -22.28 8.78 12.96
C ASN A 912 -23.63 9.46 12.64
N ARG A 913 -23.92 10.65 13.18
CA ARG A 913 -25.06 11.47 12.69
C ARG A 913 -24.93 11.74 11.19
N TRP A 914 -23.75 12.21 10.76
CA TRP A 914 -23.44 12.44 9.34
C TRP A 914 -23.52 11.12 8.54
N GLU A 915 -22.92 10.05 9.04
CA GLU A 915 -22.89 8.75 8.37
C GLU A 915 -24.29 8.18 8.14
N ALA A 916 -25.21 8.28 9.11
CA ALA A 916 -26.59 7.83 8.96
C ALA A 916 -27.29 8.55 7.80
N GLY A 917 -27.06 9.86 7.66
CA GLY A 917 -27.51 10.66 6.52
C GLY A 917 -26.90 10.19 5.19
N GLN A 918 -25.61 9.84 5.17
CA GLN A 918 -24.96 9.29 3.98
C GLN A 918 -25.42 7.87 3.64
N ILE A 919 -25.73 7.01 4.61
CA ILE A 919 -26.35 5.69 4.35
C ILE A 919 -27.72 5.89 3.68
N LEU A 920 -28.57 6.76 4.22
CA LEU A 920 -29.86 7.11 3.60
C LEU A 920 -29.69 7.69 2.19
N ALA A 921 -28.75 8.61 1.98
CA ALA A 921 -28.46 9.20 0.68
C ALA A 921 -27.98 8.17 -0.34
N ARG A 922 -27.09 7.24 0.05
CA ARG A 922 -26.60 6.17 -0.84
C ARG A 922 -27.67 5.15 -1.18
N LYS A 923 -28.51 4.73 -0.22
CA LYS A 923 -29.72 3.91 -0.48
C LYS A 923 -30.64 4.59 -1.51
N LEU A 924 -30.96 5.86 -1.28
CA LEU A 924 -31.81 6.67 -2.17
C LEU A 924 -31.22 6.79 -3.59
N MET A 925 -29.93 7.12 -3.70
CA MET A 925 -29.26 7.28 -5.00
C MET A 925 -29.20 5.98 -5.78
N LEU A 926 -28.89 4.83 -5.14
CA LEU A 926 -28.86 3.54 -5.81
C LEU A 926 -30.25 3.10 -6.30
N ASN A 927 -31.30 3.32 -5.49
CA ASN A 927 -32.68 3.04 -5.91
C ASN A 927 -33.11 3.91 -7.10
N LEU A 928 -32.78 5.21 -7.07
CA LEU A 928 -33.09 6.12 -8.19
C LEU A 928 -32.25 5.83 -9.45
N VAL A 929 -31.07 5.22 -9.32
CA VAL A 929 -30.28 4.72 -10.46
C VAL A 929 -30.93 3.49 -11.09
N ASP A 930 -31.44 2.54 -10.30
CA ASP A 930 -32.27 1.44 -10.83
C ASP A 930 -33.53 1.97 -11.54
N ASP A 931 -34.22 2.95 -10.94
CA ASP A 931 -35.36 3.62 -11.54
C ASP A 931 -35.00 4.26 -12.89
N PHE A 932 -33.89 5.01 -12.95
CA PHE A 932 -33.40 5.63 -14.19
C PHE A 932 -33.08 4.61 -15.27
N GLN A 933 -32.33 3.55 -14.94
CA GLN A 933 -31.93 2.50 -15.88
C GLN A 933 -33.14 1.72 -16.43
N HIS A 934 -34.17 1.53 -15.62
CA HIS A 934 -35.45 0.94 -16.03
C HIS A 934 -36.45 1.94 -16.63
N ASN A 935 -36.07 3.20 -16.88
CA ASN A 935 -36.91 4.26 -17.44
C ASN A 935 -38.18 4.57 -16.60
N LYS A 936 -38.12 4.34 -15.28
CA LYS A 936 -39.14 4.72 -14.30
C LYS A 936 -39.01 6.24 -13.99
N PRO A 937 -40.10 6.94 -13.62
CA PRO A 937 -40.00 8.33 -13.21
C PRO A 937 -39.25 8.47 -11.88
N LEU A 938 -38.26 9.37 -11.83
CA LEU A 938 -37.53 9.66 -10.60
C LEU A 938 -38.42 10.46 -9.62
N VAL A 939 -38.52 10.00 -8.38
CA VAL A 939 -39.32 10.63 -7.32
C VAL A 939 -38.49 10.73 -6.04
N LEU A 940 -38.28 11.95 -5.53
CA LEU A 940 -37.56 12.15 -4.28
C LEU A 940 -38.44 11.79 -3.07
N ASN A 941 -37.88 11.10 -2.09
CA ASN A 941 -38.60 10.71 -0.87
C ASN A 941 -38.85 11.95 0.03
N PRO A 942 -40.10 12.32 0.34
CA PRO A 942 -40.39 13.51 1.16
C PRO A 942 -39.74 13.48 2.56
N ASN A 943 -39.57 12.30 3.16
CA ASN A 943 -38.91 12.17 4.46
C ASN A 943 -37.42 12.54 4.41
N PHE A 944 -36.77 12.32 3.26
CA PHE A 944 -35.39 12.74 3.03
C PHE A 944 -35.28 14.27 2.90
N VAL A 945 -36.26 14.91 2.26
CA VAL A 945 -36.36 16.37 2.15
C VAL A 945 -36.60 17.02 3.52
N ASP A 946 -37.50 16.47 4.34
CA ASP A 946 -37.74 16.96 5.70
C ASP A 946 -36.51 16.76 6.61
N GLY A 947 -35.80 15.62 6.49
CA GLY A 947 -34.51 15.40 7.15
C GLY A 947 -33.46 16.46 6.78
N PHE A 948 -33.29 16.72 5.47
CA PHE A 948 -32.40 17.79 4.98
C PHE A 948 -32.82 19.16 5.49
N LYS A 949 -34.12 19.47 5.51
CA LYS A 949 -34.67 20.73 6.00
C LYS A 949 -34.37 20.96 7.48
N ARG A 950 -34.55 19.93 8.32
CA ARG A 950 -34.23 20.00 9.76
C ARG A 950 -32.75 20.32 9.97
N ILE A 951 -31.85 19.59 9.31
CA ILE A 951 -30.40 19.81 9.42
C ILE A 951 -30.00 21.21 8.93
N LEU A 952 -30.59 21.69 7.82
CA LEU A 952 -30.32 23.01 7.26
C LEU A 952 -30.84 24.17 8.14
N THR A 953 -31.82 23.91 9.01
CA THR A 953 -32.47 24.94 9.85
C THR A 953 -32.14 24.83 11.34
N ASP A 954 -31.45 23.79 11.78
CA ASP A 954 -30.98 23.61 13.15
C ASP A 954 -29.82 24.55 13.47
N SER A 955 -30.11 25.62 14.21
CA SER A 955 -29.13 26.62 14.63
C SER A 955 -28.22 26.18 15.78
N SER A 956 -28.36 24.97 16.31
CA SER A 956 -27.48 24.41 17.34
C SER A 956 -26.24 23.71 16.76
N LEU A 957 -26.29 23.31 15.48
CA LEU A 957 -25.22 22.59 14.81
C LEU A 957 -24.11 23.52 14.31
N ASP A 958 -22.89 22.99 14.22
CA ASP A 958 -21.81 23.68 13.51
C ASP A 958 -22.15 23.86 12.01
N LYS A 959 -21.87 25.05 11.48
CA LYS A 959 -22.23 25.38 10.09
C LYS A 959 -21.40 24.62 9.06
N GLU A 960 -20.16 24.24 9.36
CA GLU A 960 -19.37 23.42 8.44
C GLU A 960 -19.84 21.96 8.49
N PHE A 961 -20.21 21.44 9.67
CA PHE A 961 -20.91 20.16 9.81
C PHE A 961 -22.20 20.13 8.99
N VAL A 962 -23.08 21.12 9.12
CA VAL A 962 -24.31 21.24 8.30
C VAL A 962 -23.97 21.23 6.81
N ALA A 963 -22.94 21.98 6.39
CA ALA A 963 -22.48 22.00 5.00
C ALA A 963 -21.99 20.61 4.50
N LYS A 964 -21.37 19.77 5.35
CA LYS A 964 -21.03 18.39 5.00
C LYS A 964 -22.23 17.45 5.02
N ALA A 965 -23.17 17.63 5.95
CA ALA A 965 -24.35 16.78 6.11
C ALA A 965 -25.34 16.95 4.94
N ILE A 966 -25.53 18.19 4.45
CA ILE A 966 -26.35 18.47 3.26
C ILE A 966 -25.60 18.24 1.94
N THR A 967 -24.33 17.79 1.96
CA THR A 967 -23.61 17.44 0.73
C THR A 967 -23.91 15.99 0.35
N LEU A 968 -24.47 15.79 -0.86
CA LEU A 968 -24.73 14.46 -1.42
C LEU A 968 -23.43 13.68 -1.68
N PRO A 969 -23.47 12.33 -1.63
CA PRO A 969 -22.36 11.45 -2.01
C PRO A 969 -21.72 11.77 -3.36
N GLY A 970 -20.46 11.36 -3.49
CA GLY A 970 -19.69 11.47 -4.74
C GLY A 970 -20.15 10.45 -5.78
N GLU A 971 -20.10 10.82 -7.06
CA GLU A 971 -20.46 9.92 -8.18
C GLU A 971 -19.53 8.69 -8.21
N GLY A 972 -18.26 8.88 -7.84
CA GLY A 972 -17.28 7.80 -7.67
C GLY A 972 -17.59 6.84 -6.52
N GLU A 973 -18.21 7.31 -5.43
CA GLU A 973 -18.63 6.47 -4.30
C GLU A 973 -19.85 5.61 -4.69
N ILE A 974 -20.86 6.21 -5.34
CA ILE A 974 -22.04 5.47 -5.82
C ILE A 974 -21.65 4.43 -6.88
N MET A 975 -20.83 4.80 -7.87
CA MET A 975 -20.33 3.85 -8.87
C MET A 975 -19.53 2.69 -8.25
N ASP A 976 -18.80 2.91 -7.16
CA ASP A 976 -18.09 1.83 -6.47
C ASP A 976 -19.02 0.90 -5.67
N MET A 977 -20.22 1.34 -5.32
CA MET A 977 -21.26 0.47 -4.75
C MET A 977 -22.03 -0.36 -5.80
N MET A 978 -21.91 -0.01 -7.10
CA MET A 978 -22.57 -0.74 -8.19
C MET A 978 -21.74 -1.94 -8.65
N ILE A 979 -22.41 -3.04 -9.04
CA ILE A 979 -21.75 -4.21 -9.66
C ILE A 979 -21.15 -3.81 -11.02
N VAL A 980 -21.95 -3.13 -11.85
CA VAL A 980 -21.51 -2.47 -13.09
C VAL A 980 -21.77 -0.97 -12.92
N ALA A 981 -20.71 -0.16 -12.98
CA ALA A 981 -20.76 1.28 -12.83
C ALA A 981 -21.35 1.96 -14.07
N ASP A 982 -22.36 2.81 -13.87
CA ASP A 982 -23.00 3.62 -14.92
C ASP A 982 -22.80 5.12 -14.62
N PRO A 983 -21.79 5.76 -15.24
CA PRO A 983 -21.53 7.18 -15.08
C PRO A 983 -22.71 8.07 -15.49
N ASP A 984 -23.49 7.68 -16.50
CA ASP A 984 -24.57 8.50 -17.03
C ASP A 984 -25.77 8.52 -16.07
N ALA A 985 -26.16 7.33 -15.60
CA ALA A 985 -27.28 7.19 -14.66
C ALA A 985 -26.97 7.84 -13.30
N VAL A 986 -25.77 7.62 -12.76
CA VAL A 986 -25.34 8.21 -11.49
C VAL A 986 -25.31 9.74 -11.58
N HIS A 987 -24.77 10.30 -12.66
CA HIS A 987 -24.74 11.74 -12.87
C HIS A 987 -26.15 12.35 -13.06
N ALA A 988 -27.01 11.70 -13.84
CA ALA A 988 -28.39 12.14 -14.07
C ALA A 988 -29.22 12.15 -12.77
N VAL A 989 -29.13 11.06 -11.97
CA VAL A 989 -29.82 10.94 -10.68
C VAL A 989 -29.30 11.95 -9.66
N ARG A 990 -27.98 12.12 -9.56
CA ARG A 990 -27.38 13.11 -8.63
C ARG A 990 -27.78 14.53 -9.00
N THR A 991 -27.84 14.84 -10.29
CA THR A 991 -28.34 16.14 -10.79
C THR A 991 -29.83 16.32 -10.49
N PHE A 992 -30.66 15.31 -10.71
CA PHE A 992 -32.09 15.32 -10.34
C PHE A 992 -32.30 15.62 -8.85
N ILE A 993 -31.64 14.87 -7.95
CA ILE A 993 -31.77 15.09 -6.49
C ILE A 993 -31.32 16.51 -6.12
N ARG A 994 -30.23 17.02 -6.72
CA ARG A 994 -29.71 18.36 -6.44
C ARG A 994 -30.71 19.46 -6.85
N LYS A 995 -31.31 19.35 -8.05
CA LYS A 995 -32.34 20.27 -8.52
C LYS A 995 -33.62 20.19 -7.68
N GLN A 996 -34.07 18.98 -7.33
CA GLN A 996 -35.30 18.79 -6.55
C GLN A 996 -35.17 19.33 -5.12
N LEU A 997 -34.06 19.06 -4.43
CA LEU A 997 -33.77 19.65 -3.12
C LEU A 997 -33.69 21.18 -3.19
N ALA A 998 -33.03 21.74 -4.21
CA ALA A 998 -32.95 23.19 -4.39
C ALA A 998 -34.32 23.84 -4.63
N SER A 999 -35.24 23.13 -5.29
CA SER A 999 -36.61 23.57 -5.57
C SER A 999 -37.48 23.55 -4.32
N GLU A 1000 -37.52 22.41 -3.62
CA GLU A 1000 -38.36 22.23 -2.42
C GLU A 1000 -37.88 23.05 -1.21
N LEU A 1001 -36.56 23.27 -1.09
CA LEU A 1001 -35.94 24.04 0.00
C LEU A 1001 -35.45 25.44 -0.45
N ARG A 1002 -36.04 25.99 -1.52
CA ARG A 1002 -35.66 27.28 -2.13
C ARG A 1002 -35.63 28.43 -1.11
N ALA A 1003 -36.61 28.49 -0.19
CA ALA A 1003 -36.71 29.54 0.81
C ALA A 1003 -35.64 29.42 1.90
N GLU A 1004 -35.38 28.19 2.35
CA GLU A 1004 -34.39 27.83 3.36
C GLU A 1004 -32.97 28.08 2.84
N PHE A 1005 -32.66 27.70 1.61
CA PHE A 1005 -31.38 28.02 0.97
C PHE A 1005 -31.20 29.54 0.76
N LEU A 1006 -32.22 30.27 0.32
CA LEU A 1006 -32.16 31.75 0.21
C LEU A 1006 -31.93 32.43 1.57
N SER A 1007 -32.61 31.95 2.61
CA SER A 1007 -32.38 32.40 4.00
C SER A 1007 -30.94 32.09 4.44
N THR A 1008 -30.45 30.88 4.14
CA THR A 1008 -29.08 30.44 4.46
C THR A 1008 -28.02 31.31 3.79
N VAL A 1009 -28.17 31.65 2.51
CA VAL A 1009 -27.26 32.59 1.81
C VAL A 1009 -27.32 33.97 2.47
N LYS A 1010 -28.52 34.51 2.70
CA LYS A 1010 -28.70 35.84 3.32
C LYS A 1010 -28.05 35.94 4.70
N ASN A 1011 -28.27 34.93 5.55
CA ASN A 1011 -27.84 34.94 6.96
C ASN A 1011 -26.35 34.57 7.15
N ASN A 1012 -25.67 34.14 6.10
CA ASN A 1012 -24.23 33.81 6.11
C ASN A 1012 -23.40 34.70 5.16
N ARG A 1013 -23.97 35.80 4.65
CA ARG A 1013 -23.20 36.91 4.08
C ARG A 1013 -22.48 37.70 5.18
N SER A 1014 -21.34 38.27 4.82
CA SER A 1014 -20.58 39.24 5.61
C SER A 1014 -19.77 40.10 4.64
N SER A 1015 -19.45 41.32 5.04
CA SER A 1015 -18.59 42.26 4.30
C SER A 1015 -17.31 42.57 5.09
N ASP A 1016 -16.99 41.72 6.05
CA ASP A 1016 -15.85 41.89 6.95
C ASP A 1016 -14.55 41.42 6.26
N GLU A 1017 -13.41 41.77 6.86
CA GLU A 1017 -12.11 41.33 6.37
C GLU A 1017 -11.96 39.79 6.46
N TYR A 1018 -11.12 39.22 5.59
CA TYR A 1018 -10.93 37.78 5.56
C TYR A 1018 -10.15 37.29 6.78
N VAL A 1019 -10.83 36.52 7.63
CA VAL A 1019 -10.20 35.74 8.70
C VAL A 1019 -10.24 34.25 8.36
N PHE A 1020 -9.12 33.57 8.57
CA PHE A 1020 -9.01 32.11 8.59
C PHE A 1020 -9.19 31.61 10.03
N ASP A 1021 -10.46 31.48 10.43
CA ASP A 1021 -10.88 30.84 11.69
C ASP A 1021 -12.07 29.91 11.42
N HIS A 1022 -12.33 28.98 12.35
CA HIS A 1022 -13.42 28.01 12.19
C HIS A 1022 -14.81 28.67 12.02
N PRO A 1023 -15.23 29.67 12.82
CA PRO A 1023 -16.54 30.32 12.64
C PRO A 1023 -16.75 30.96 11.25
N ASN A 1024 -15.73 31.62 10.69
CA ASN A 1024 -15.83 32.24 9.37
C ASN A 1024 -15.71 31.23 8.24
N MET A 1025 -14.87 30.20 8.37
CA MET A 1025 -14.85 29.07 7.44
C MET A 1025 -16.21 28.36 7.38
N ALA A 1026 -16.80 28.07 8.54
CA ALA A 1026 -18.09 27.42 8.68
C ALA A 1026 -19.23 28.28 8.07
N ARG A 1027 -19.21 29.61 8.27
CA ARG A 1027 -20.08 30.57 7.56
C ARG A 1027 -19.94 30.45 6.04
N ARG A 1028 -18.71 30.55 5.52
CA ARG A 1028 -18.43 30.56 4.07
C ARG A 1028 -18.81 29.22 3.43
N ALA A 1029 -18.47 28.10 4.05
CA ALA A 1029 -18.80 26.76 3.58
C ALA A 1029 -20.32 26.57 3.39
N LEU A 1030 -21.11 26.89 4.42
CA LEU A 1030 -22.57 26.76 4.36
C LEU A 1030 -23.21 27.70 3.33
N LYS A 1031 -22.76 28.96 3.26
CA LYS A 1031 -23.21 29.93 2.24
C LYS A 1031 -22.94 29.41 0.83
N ASN A 1032 -21.73 28.89 0.58
CA ASN A 1032 -21.27 28.47 -0.74
C ASN A 1032 -21.99 27.19 -1.21
N VAL A 1033 -22.26 26.23 -0.32
CA VAL A 1033 -23.09 25.05 -0.64
C VAL A 1033 -24.51 25.48 -0.99
N ALA A 1034 -25.13 26.40 -0.24
CA ALA A 1034 -26.47 26.92 -0.55
C ALA A 1034 -26.54 27.64 -1.91
N ILE A 1035 -25.51 28.41 -2.29
CA ILE A 1035 -25.40 29.03 -3.63
C ILE A 1035 -25.33 27.95 -4.72
N ALA A 1036 -24.56 26.88 -4.53
CA ALA A 1036 -24.42 25.80 -5.51
C ALA A 1036 -25.71 24.96 -5.70
N TYR A 1037 -26.54 24.84 -4.67
CA TYR A 1037 -27.90 24.29 -4.79
C TYR A 1037 -28.78 25.25 -5.61
N LEU A 1038 -28.91 26.52 -5.21
CA LEU A 1038 -29.76 27.50 -5.90
C LEU A 1038 -29.38 27.67 -7.39
N ALA A 1039 -28.09 27.77 -7.71
CA ALA A 1039 -27.62 27.90 -9.09
C ALA A 1039 -27.98 26.67 -9.95
N SER A 1040 -28.13 25.48 -9.38
CA SER A 1040 -28.52 24.27 -10.13
C SER A 1040 -29.95 24.29 -10.65
N LEU A 1041 -30.80 25.23 -10.20
CA LEU A 1041 -32.13 25.45 -10.77
C LEU A 1041 -32.09 26.13 -12.15
N GLU A 1042 -30.94 26.67 -12.58
CA GLU A 1042 -30.73 27.34 -13.87
C GLU A 1042 -31.59 28.61 -14.10
N ASP A 1043 -32.35 29.06 -13.09
CA ASP A 1043 -33.05 30.35 -13.12
C ASP A 1043 -32.07 31.53 -13.31
N GLN A 1044 -32.48 32.51 -14.12
CA GLN A 1044 -31.74 33.77 -14.28
C GLN A 1044 -31.61 34.54 -12.96
N GLU A 1045 -32.56 34.38 -12.03
CA GLU A 1045 -32.51 34.94 -10.67
C GLU A 1045 -31.28 34.46 -9.89
N PHE A 1046 -31.04 33.15 -9.86
CA PHE A 1046 -29.89 32.57 -9.14
C PHE A 1046 -28.57 32.73 -9.90
N THR A 1047 -28.63 32.78 -11.24
CA THR A 1047 -27.49 33.20 -12.06
C THR A 1047 -27.05 34.62 -11.71
N ASN A 1048 -28.00 35.55 -11.58
CA ASN A 1048 -27.74 36.94 -11.16
C ASN A 1048 -27.26 37.02 -9.70
N LEU A 1049 -27.79 36.17 -8.81
CA LEU A 1049 -27.34 36.05 -7.42
C LEU A 1049 -25.87 35.62 -7.34
N ALA A 1050 -25.49 34.56 -8.05
CA ALA A 1050 -24.10 34.09 -8.10
C ALA A 1050 -23.16 35.12 -8.75
N LEU A 1051 -23.59 35.80 -9.82
CA LEU A 1051 -22.83 36.90 -10.43
C LEU A 1051 -22.64 38.09 -9.47
N ALA A 1052 -23.60 38.36 -8.58
CA ALA A 1052 -23.45 39.38 -7.54
C ALA A 1052 -22.43 38.97 -6.47
N GLU A 1053 -22.48 37.72 -5.98
CA GLU A 1053 -21.47 37.16 -5.06
C GLU A 1053 -20.07 37.20 -5.68
N TYR A 1054 -19.91 36.74 -6.93
CA TYR A 1054 -18.64 36.74 -7.66
C TYR A 1054 -18.00 38.15 -7.76
N LYS A 1055 -18.83 39.19 -7.94
CA LYS A 1055 -18.39 40.59 -8.07
C LYS A 1055 -18.17 41.32 -6.74
N THR A 1056 -18.70 40.81 -5.64
CA THR A 1056 -18.64 41.46 -4.31
C THR A 1056 -17.81 40.69 -3.28
N ALA A 1057 -17.38 39.46 -3.60
CA ALA A 1057 -16.52 38.66 -2.73
C ALA A 1057 -15.18 39.35 -2.44
N THR A 1058 -14.85 39.46 -1.15
CA THR A 1058 -13.59 40.03 -0.65
C THR A 1058 -12.42 39.04 -0.67
N ASN A 1059 -12.68 37.77 -1.00
CA ASN A 1059 -11.75 36.66 -0.87
C ASN A 1059 -11.99 35.58 -1.93
N LEU A 1060 -10.99 34.76 -2.21
CA LEU A 1060 -11.09 33.74 -3.26
C LEU A 1060 -12.07 32.61 -2.90
N THR A 1061 -12.26 32.27 -1.62
CA THR A 1061 -13.22 31.24 -1.21
C THR A 1061 -14.64 31.56 -1.68
N GLU A 1062 -15.08 32.80 -1.49
CA GLU A 1062 -16.41 33.25 -1.91
C GLU A 1062 -16.45 33.60 -3.41
N GLN A 1063 -15.39 34.17 -4.00
CA GLN A 1063 -15.34 34.45 -5.45
C GLN A 1063 -15.34 33.15 -6.28
N PHE A 1064 -14.50 32.18 -5.93
CA PHE A 1064 -14.35 30.94 -6.70
C PHE A 1064 -15.54 29.98 -6.53
N ALA A 1065 -16.20 29.97 -5.36
CA ALA A 1065 -17.44 29.22 -5.19
C ALA A 1065 -18.58 29.78 -6.07
N ALA A 1066 -18.69 31.11 -6.16
CA ALA A 1066 -19.65 31.75 -7.06
C ALA A 1066 -19.31 31.49 -8.54
N LEU A 1067 -18.03 31.56 -8.92
CA LEU A 1067 -17.56 31.19 -10.26
C LEU A 1067 -17.93 29.73 -10.61
N ALA A 1068 -17.69 28.79 -9.69
CA ALA A 1068 -17.97 27.37 -9.88
C ALA A 1068 -19.46 27.03 -9.92
N ALA A 1069 -20.31 27.83 -9.26
CA ALA A 1069 -21.76 27.71 -9.37
C ALA A 1069 -22.27 28.14 -10.75
N ILE A 1070 -21.63 29.14 -11.39
CA ILE A 1070 -21.99 29.61 -12.74
C ILE A 1070 -21.41 28.71 -13.83
N SER A 1071 -20.18 28.19 -13.64
CA SER A 1071 -19.41 27.55 -14.73
C SER A 1071 -19.97 26.21 -15.23
N GLN A 1072 -20.92 25.61 -14.50
CA GLN A 1072 -21.58 24.35 -14.87
C GLN A 1072 -22.75 24.54 -15.84
N THR A 1073 -23.29 25.75 -15.99
CA THR A 1073 -24.40 26.04 -16.91
C THR A 1073 -23.86 26.61 -18.24
N PRO A 1074 -24.10 25.96 -19.40
CA PRO A 1074 -23.68 26.49 -20.69
C PRO A 1074 -24.37 27.82 -21.02
N GLY A 1075 -23.60 28.82 -21.48
CA GLY A 1075 -24.15 30.07 -21.97
C GLY A 1075 -23.24 31.28 -21.73
N LYS A 1076 -23.64 32.44 -22.28
CA LYS A 1076 -22.81 33.65 -22.27
C LYS A 1076 -22.33 34.05 -20.87
N SER A 1077 -23.16 33.95 -19.83
CA SER A 1077 -22.77 34.33 -18.46
C SER A 1077 -21.61 33.49 -17.90
N ARG A 1078 -21.47 32.23 -18.31
CA ARG A 1078 -20.33 31.36 -17.99
C ARG A 1078 -19.07 31.82 -18.71
N ASP A 1079 -19.18 32.07 -20.02
CA ASP A 1079 -18.01 32.37 -20.84
C ASP A 1079 -17.46 33.78 -20.54
N ASP A 1080 -18.35 34.76 -20.32
CA ASP A 1080 -18.00 36.11 -19.87
C ASP A 1080 -17.28 36.08 -18.50
N VAL A 1081 -17.77 35.29 -17.52
CA VAL A 1081 -17.17 35.26 -16.16
C VAL A 1081 -15.88 34.44 -16.10
N LEU A 1082 -15.73 33.40 -16.92
CA LEU A 1082 -14.47 32.66 -17.07
C LEU A 1082 -13.39 33.54 -17.73
N ALA A 1083 -13.77 34.38 -18.70
CA ALA A 1083 -12.86 35.33 -19.33
C ALA A 1083 -12.46 36.47 -18.37
N ASP A 1084 -13.40 37.03 -17.61
CA ASP A 1084 -13.13 38.03 -16.56
C ASP A 1084 -12.17 37.51 -15.49
N PHE A 1085 -12.43 36.30 -14.96
CA PHE A 1085 -11.58 35.68 -13.95
C PHE A 1085 -10.15 35.43 -14.47
N TYR A 1086 -10.01 34.94 -15.70
CA TYR A 1086 -8.68 34.77 -16.31
C TYR A 1086 -8.00 36.12 -16.54
N GLY A 1087 -8.70 37.12 -17.09
CA GLY A 1087 -8.14 38.46 -17.34
C GLY A 1087 -7.65 39.15 -16.07
N LYS A 1088 -8.33 38.95 -14.94
CA LYS A 1088 -7.90 39.40 -13.61
C LYS A 1088 -6.66 38.65 -13.10
N TRP A 1089 -6.60 37.33 -13.31
CA TRP A 1089 -5.65 36.44 -12.61
C TRP A 1089 -4.53 35.83 -13.45
N GLN A 1090 -4.43 36.12 -14.75
CA GLN A 1090 -3.46 35.54 -15.68
C GLN A 1090 -1.98 35.59 -15.24
N HIS A 1091 -1.63 36.47 -14.29
CA HIS A 1091 -0.28 36.62 -13.73
C HIS A 1091 -0.01 35.72 -12.51
N ASP A 1092 -1.03 35.18 -11.84
CA ASP A 1092 -0.87 34.22 -10.73
C ASP A 1092 -1.16 32.79 -11.22
N PHE A 1093 -0.09 32.01 -11.36
CA PHE A 1093 -0.18 30.64 -11.90
C PHE A 1093 -0.96 29.67 -10.99
N LEU A 1094 -1.03 29.91 -9.68
CA LEU A 1094 -1.81 29.07 -8.75
C LEU A 1094 -3.31 29.34 -8.90
N VAL A 1095 -3.71 30.59 -9.12
CA VAL A 1095 -5.10 30.94 -9.42
C VAL A 1095 -5.51 30.49 -10.84
N VAL A 1096 -4.63 30.63 -11.83
CA VAL A 1096 -4.87 30.09 -13.19
C VAL A 1096 -4.98 28.56 -13.21
N ASN A 1097 -4.23 27.84 -12.37
CA ASN A 1097 -4.40 26.39 -12.21
C ASN A 1097 -5.81 26.03 -11.70
N LYS A 1098 -6.40 26.82 -10.78
CA LYS A 1098 -7.79 26.62 -10.34
C LYS A 1098 -8.80 26.86 -11.47
N TRP A 1099 -8.54 27.84 -12.35
CA TRP A 1099 -9.36 28.12 -13.54
C TRP A 1099 -9.27 27.03 -14.63
N PHE A 1100 -8.10 26.42 -14.83
CA PHE A 1100 -7.97 25.22 -15.67
C PHE A 1100 -8.77 24.05 -15.06
N ALA A 1101 -8.59 23.78 -13.75
CA ALA A 1101 -9.27 22.68 -13.08
C ALA A 1101 -10.80 22.81 -13.09
N LEU A 1102 -11.34 24.03 -12.90
CA LEU A 1102 -12.78 24.27 -12.94
C LEU A 1102 -13.39 23.98 -14.31
N GLN A 1103 -12.69 24.34 -15.39
CA GLN A 1103 -13.12 24.04 -16.75
C GLN A 1103 -12.95 22.57 -17.11
N ALA A 1104 -11.94 21.89 -16.55
CA ALA A 1104 -11.71 20.47 -16.77
C ALA A 1104 -12.78 19.60 -16.07
N MET A 1105 -13.15 19.97 -14.84
CA MET A 1105 -14.22 19.36 -14.03
C MET A 1105 -15.63 19.89 -14.37
N SER A 1106 -15.84 20.34 -15.61
CA SER A 1106 -17.14 20.79 -16.11
C SER A 1106 -17.91 19.57 -16.65
N ASP A 1107 -19.09 19.29 -16.09
CA ASP A 1107 -19.90 18.12 -16.46
C ASP A 1107 -20.69 18.32 -17.78
N ILE A 1108 -20.63 19.52 -18.37
CA ILE A 1108 -21.19 19.84 -19.69
C ILE A 1108 -20.75 18.77 -20.72
N PRO A 1109 -21.68 18.09 -21.44
CA PRO A 1109 -21.33 17.01 -22.36
C PRO A 1109 -20.38 17.44 -23.48
N GLY A 1110 -19.35 16.63 -23.73
CA GLY A 1110 -18.35 16.89 -24.77
C GLY A 1110 -17.20 17.80 -24.34
N ASN A 1111 -17.00 18.01 -23.03
CA ASN A 1111 -15.99 18.91 -22.47
C ASN A 1111 -14.55 18.56 -22.89
N VAL A 1112 -14.29 17.34 -23.38
CA VAL A 1112 -12.99 16.93 -23.95
C VAL A 1112 -12.48 17.88 -25.05
N GLU A 1113 -13.38 18.46 -25.86
CA GLU A 1113 -13.02 19.43 -26.90
C GLU A 1113 -12.70 20.83 -26.35
N ASN A 1114 -13.14 21.14 -25.14
CA ASN A 1114 -12.69 22.34 -24.42
C ASN A 1114 -11.31 22.08 -23.78
N VAL A 1115 -11.14 20.93 -23.14
CA VAL A 1115 -9.87 20.50 -22.54
C VAL A 1115 -8.75 20.39 -23.57
N ARG A 1116 -9.02 19.89 -24.78
CA ARG A 1116 -8.04 19.90 -25.90
C ARG A 1116 -7.61 21.32 -26.28
N LYS A 1117 -8.53 22.28 -26.41
CA LYS A 1117 -8.19 23.69 -26.70
C LYS A 1117 -7.37 24.34 -25.58
N LEU A 1118 -7.59 23.93 -24.34
CA LEU A 1118 -6.85 24.44 -23.17
C LEU A 1118 -5.41 23.92 -23.10
N LEU A 1119 -5.02 22.88 -23.86
CA LEU A 1119 -3.61 22.47 -24.01
C LEU A 1119 -2.80 23.46 -24.85
N ASP A 1120 -3.41 24.07 -25.85
CA ASP A 1120 -2.78 25.10 -26.72
C ASP A 1120 -2.81 26.50 -26.09
N HIS A 1121 -3.37 26.64 -24.88
CA HIS A 1121 -3.51 27.92 -24.19
C HIS A 1121 -2.14 28.42 -23.66
N PRO A 1122 -1.76 29.70 -23.83
CA PRO A 1122 -0.40 30.18 -23.51
C PRO A 1122 0.00 30.08 -22.03
N ALA A 1123 -0.97 29.96 -21.11
CA ALA A 1123 -0.68 29.70 -19.71
C ALA A 1123 -0.42 28.21 -19.37
N PHE A 1124 -0.73 27.27 -20.28
CA PHE A 1124 -0.49 25.84 -20.10
C PHE A 1124 0.96 25.46 -20.43
N ASP A 1125 1.50 24.44 -19.76
CA ASP A 1125 2.75 23.75 -20.12
C ASP A 1125 2.66 22.31 -19.62
N LEU A 1126 2.87 21.35 -20.51
CA LEU A 1126 2.84 19.91 -20.24
C LEU A 1126 4.03 19.46 -19.33
N ARG A 1127 5.06 20.29 -19.19
CA ARG A 1127 6.24 20.01 -18.34
C ARG A 1127 6.01 20.33 -16.85
N ASN A 1128 5.10 21.26 -16.53
CA ASN A 1128 4.82 21.63 -15.15
C ASN A 1128 3.75 20.69 -14.55
N PRO A 1129 4.05 19.92 -13.48
CA PRO A 1129 3.09 18.95 -12.94
C PRO A 1129 1.78 19.59 -12.48
N ASN A 1130 1.83 20.75 -11.82
CA ASN A 1130 0.63 21.44 -11.32
C ASN A 1130 -0.37 21.76 -12.44
N LYS A 1131 0.12 22.20 -13.61
CA LYS A 1131 -0.72 22.45 -14.79
C LYS A 1131 -1.33 21.16 -15.34
N VAL A 1132 -0.51 20.11 -15.52
CA VAL A 1132 -0.95 18.79 -16.01
C VAL A 1132 -2.06 18.22 -15.11
N TYR A 1133 -1.85 18.20 -13.80
CA TYR A 1133 -2.84 17.68 -12.86
C TYR A 1133 -4.11 18.53 -12.81
N SER A 1134 -4.01 19.85 -12.97
CA SER A 1134 -5.16 20.75 -12.99
C SER A 1134 -6.05 20.53 -14.21
N LEU A 1135 -5.48 20.51 -15.42
CA LEU A 1135 -6.26 20.37 -16.65
C LEU A 1135 -6.60 18.91 -16.98
N ILE A 1136 -5.63 18.00 -16.90
CA ILE A 1136 -5.76 16.63 -17.41
C ILE A 1136 -6.25 15.70 -16.30
N GLY A 1137 -5.68 15.80 -15.10
CA GLY A 1137 -6.23 15.17 -13.90
C GLY A 1137 -7.63 15.69 -13.56
N GLY A 1138 -7.87 16.99 -13.70
CA GLY A 1138 -9.20 17.60 -13.54
C GLY A 1138 -10.24 17.01 -14.51
N PHE A 1139 -9.87 16.74 -15.76
CA PHE A 1139 -10.77 16.12 -16.74
C PHE A 1139 -11.14 14.68 -16.36
N CYS A 1140 -10.17 13.88 -15.90
CA CYS A 1140 -10.44 12.56 -15.32
C CYS A 1140 -11.32 12.61 -14.06
N GLY A 1141 -11.47 13.78 -13.43
CA GLY A 1141 -12.35 14.05 -12.30
C GLY A 1141 -13.83 14.32 -12.66
N SER A 1142 -14.20 14.41 -13.95
CA SER A 1142 -15.61 14.46 -14.41
C SER A 1142 -15.99 13.11 -15.03
N PRO A 1143 -16.69 12.22 -14.30
CA PRO A 1143 -16.93 10.84 -14.76
C PRO A 1143 -17.72 10.77 -16.06
N VAL A 1144 -18.74 11.62 -16.22
CA VAL A 1144 -19.62 11.64 -17.39
C VAL A 1144 -18.86 11.99 -18.69
N ASN A 1145 -17.85 12.86 -18.61
CA ASN A 1145 -17.02 13.24 -19.77
C ASN A 1145 -15.81 12.32 -19.98
N PHE A 1146 -15.15 11.85 -18.91
CA PHE A 1146 -14.01 10.93 -19.05
C PHE A 1146 -14.46 9.56 -19.56
N HIS A 1147 -15.58 9.05 -19.04
CA HIS A 1147 -16.22 7.80 -19.47
C HIS A 1147 -17.33 8.04 -20.52
N ALA A 1148 -17.18 9.04 -21.39
CA ALA A 1148 -18.12 9.27 -22.49
C ALA A 1148 -18.26 8.02 -23.39
N LYS A 1149 -19.49 7.71 -23.85
CA LYS A 1149 -19.83 6.47 -24.57
C LYS A 1149 -19.11 6.30 -25.92
N ASP A 1150 -18.54 7.36 -26.48
CA ASP A 1150 -17.73 7.35 -27.70
C ASP A 1150 -16.25 7.01 -27.46
N GLY A 1151 -15.82 6.90 -26.19
CA GLY A 1151 -14.42 6.66 -25.81
C GLY A 1151 -13.48 7.85 -26.04
N SER A 1152 -14.01 9.04 -26.31
CA SER A 1152 -13.23 10.26 -26.56
C SER A 1152 -12.28 10.62 -25.41
N GLY A 1153 -12.77 10.54 -24.17
CA GLY A 1153 -11.99 10.77 -22.96
C GLY A 1153 -10.86 9.76 -22.75
N TYR A 1154 -11.12 8.47 -23.01
CA TYR A 1154 -10.09 7.43 -22.99
C TYR A 1154 -9.01 7.67 -24.05
N LYS A 1155 -9.42 7.94 -25.29
CA LYS A 1155 -8.50 8.22 -26.41
C LYS A 1155 -7.62 9.44 -26.11
N PHE A 1156 -8.22 10.51 -25.56
CA PHE A 1156 -7.51 11.70 -25.11
C PHE A 1156 -6.42 11.35 -24.07
N LEU A 1157 -6.80 10.68 -22.98
CA LEU A 1157 -5.85 10.32 -21.92
C LEU A 1157 -4.71 9.43 -22.45
N GLY A 1158 -5.02 8.44 -23.29
CA GLY A 1158 -4.01 7.55 -23.90
C GLY A 1158 -3.09 8.26 -24.92
N GLU A 1159 -3.52 9.37 -25.53
CA GLU A 1159 -2.67 10.24 -26.36
C GLU A 1159 -1.73 11.10 -25.52
N ILE A 1160 -2.17 11.58 -24.37
CA ILE A 1160 -1.36 12.42 -23.46
C ILE A 1160 -0.36 11.59 -22.65
N VAL A 1161 -0.75 10.42 -22.14
CA VAL A 1161 0.14 9.51 -21.38
C VAL A 1161 1.43 9.24 -22.13
N LEU A 1162 1.35 8.92 -23.42
CA LEU A 1162 2.51 8.58 -24.26
C LEU A 1162 3.41 9.79 -24.61
N GLN A 1163 2.96 11.01 -24.28
CA GLN A 1163 3.77 12.23 -24.35
C GLN A 1163 4.38 12.54 -22.98
N LEU A 1164 3.58 12.46 -21.90
CA LEU A 1164 4.04 12.65 -20.52
C LEU A 1164 5.11 11.66 -20.11
N ASP A 1165 5.01 10.38 -20.52
CA ASP A 1165 5.96 9.33 -20.11
C ASP A 1165 7.42 9.65 -20.52
N LYS A 1166 7.59 10.39 -21.62
CA LYS A 1166 8.89 10.82 -22.16
C LYS A 1166 9.42 12.12 -21.54
N ILE A 1167 8.61 12.79 -20.73
CA ILE A 1167 8.93 14.06 -20.05
C ILE A 1167 9.11 13.79 -18.56
N ASN A 1168 8.15 13.09 -17.96
CA ASN A 1168 8.04 12.85 -16.52
C ASN A 1168 7.21 11.56 -16.25
N PRO A 1169 7.88 10.40 -16.07
CA PRO A 1169 7.25 9.11 -15.75
C PRO A 1169 6.36 9.09 -14.50
N GLN A 1170 6.70 9.88 -13.47
CA GLN A 1170 5.91 9.96 -12.22
C GLN A 1170 4.55 10.65 -12.45
N VAL A 1171 4.52 11.70 -13.27
CA VAL A 1171 3.25 12.34 -13.67
C VAL A 1171 2.46 11.43 -14.63
N ALA A 1172 3.14 10.76 -15.57
CA ALA A 1172 2.51 9.89 -16.55
C ALA A 1172 1.79 8.67 -15.94
N SER A 1173 2.47 7.93 -15.05
CA SER A 1173 1.92 6.77 -14.32
C SER A 1173 0.65 7.13 -13.52
N ARG A 1174 0.67 8.26 -12.80
CA ARG A 1174 -0.50 8.78 -12.08
C ARG A 1174 -1.67 9.14 -13.00
N MET A 1175 -1.42 9.57 -14.24
CA MET A 1175 -2.46 9.80 -15.25
C MET A 1175 -3.04 8.50 -15.83
N VAL A 1176 -2.21 7.48 -16.13
CA VAL A 1176 -2.67 6.14 -16.57
C VAL A 1176 -3.67 5.52 -15.61
N SER A 1177 -3.54 5.85 -14.33
CA SER A 1177 -4.25 5.20 -13.24
C SER A 1177 -5.76 5.46 -13.22
N ALA A 1178 -6.26 6.44 -13.98
CA ALA A 1178 -7.69 6.59 -14.25
C ALA A 1178 -8.27 5.40 -15.04
N PHE A 1179 -7.46 4.65 -15.79
CA PHE A 1179 -7.86 3.40 -16.44
C PHE A 1179 -7.95 2.20 -15.49
N SER A 1180 -7.39 2.25 -14.27
CA SER A 1180 -7.29 1.08 -13.37
C SER A 1180 -8.64 0.40 -13.07
N ARG A 1181 -9.74 1.17 -13.07
CA ARG A 1181 -11.09 0.66 -12.79
C ARG A 1181 -11.84 0.15 -14.04
N TRP A 1182 -11.19 0.02 -15.21
CA TRP A 1182 -11.88 -0.20 -16.50
C TRP A 1182 -12.86 -1.39 -16.52
N ARG A 1183 -12.56 -2.50 -15.82
CA ARG A 1183 -13.45 -3.67 -15.72
C ARG A 1183 -14.75 -3.45 -14.94
N ARG A 1184 -14.93 -2.32 -14.24
CA ARG A 1184 -16.16 -1.99 -13.50
C ARG A 1184 -17.29 -1.44 -14.37
N TYR A 1185 -17.00 -0.97 -15.58
CA TYR A 1185 -17.98 -0.33 -16.47
C TYR A 1185 -18.65 -1.35 -17.41
N ASP A 1186 -19.62 -0.90 -18.22
CA ASP A 1186 -20.24 -1.70 -19.28
C ASP A 1186 -19.23 -2.24 -20.30
N GLU A 1187 -19.64 -3.27 -21.07
CA GLU A 1187 -18.74 -3.94 -22.00
C GLU A 1187 -18.11 -3.03 -23.07
N ASP A 1188 -18.81 -1.98 -23.51
CA ASP A 1188 -18.33 -1.13 -24.59
C ASP A 1188 -17.32 -0.11 -24.06
N ARG A 1189 -17.58 0.46 -22.87
CA ARG A 1189 -16.57 1.18 -22.10
C ARG A 1189 -15.34 0.31 -21.80
N GLN A 1190 -15.52 -0.97 -21.44
CA GLN A 1190 -14.42 -1.91 -21.24
C GLN A 1190 -13.57 -2.08 -22.51
N LYS A 1191 -14.20 -2.36 -23.66
CA LYS A 1191 -13.53 -2.53 -24.97
C LYS A 1191 -12.70 -1.28 -25.33
N LEU A 1192 -13.28 -0.09 -25.15
CA LEU A 1192 -12.65 1.18 -25.50
C LEU A 1192 -11.47 1.56 -24.58
N ALA A 1193 -11.62 1.38 -23.26
CA ALA A 1193 -10.56 1.64 -22.29
C ALA A 1193 -9.41 0.63 -22.42
N LYS A 1194 -9.72 -0.67 -22.56
CA LYS A 1194 -8.73 -1.72 -22.78
C LYS A 1194 -7.88 -1.46 -24.01
N ALA A 1195 -8.48 -1.03 -25.13
CA ALA A 1195 -7.76 -0.72 -26.35
C ALA A 1195 -6.73 0.42 -26.18
N GLN A 1196 -6.93 1.36 -25.25
CA GLN A 1196 -5.91 2.37 -24.92
C GLN A 1196 -4.81 1.81 -24.01
N LEU A 1197 -5.14 0.96 -23.03
CA LEU A 1197 -4.14 0.26 -22.21
C LEU A 1197 -3.23 -0.64 -23.05
N GLU A 1198 -3.79 -1.43 -23.98
CA GLU A 1198 -3.02 -2.26 -24.92
C GLU A 1198 -2.13 -1.41 -25.84
N LYS A 1199 -2.65 -0.28 -26.33
CA LYS A 1199 -1.87 0.70 -27.10
C LYS A 1199 -0.71 1.28 -26.29
N ILE A 1200 -0.92 1.64 -25.02
CA ILE A 1200 0.13 2.15 -24.12
C ILE A 1200 1.21 1.07 -23.93
N MET A 1201 0.82 -0.15 -23.59
CA MET A 1201 1.72 -1.29 -23.39
C MET A 1201 2.48 -1.71 -24.66
N SER A 1202 1.96 -1.40 -25.85
CA SER A 1202 2.63 -1.64 -27.13
C SER A 1202 3.68 -0.59 -27.52
N SER A 1203 3.91 0.44 -26.69
CA SER A 1203 4.83 1.53 -27.02
C SER A 1203 6.29 1.19 -26.73
N ASN A 1204 7.18 1.41 -27.71
CA ASN A 1204 8.61 1.27 -27.51
C ASN A 1204 9.15 2.35 -26.55
N GLY A 1205 9.97 1.95 -25.58
CA GLY A 1205 10.60 2.86 -24.62
C GLY A 1205 9.67 3.34 -23.50
N LEU A 1206 8.63 2.56 -23.17
CA LEU A 1206 7.72 2.82 -22.05
C LEU A 1206 8.47 2.77 -20.71
N SER A 1207 8.23 3.74 -19.81
CA SER A 1207 8.89 3.77 -18.50
C SER A 1207 8.49 2.60 -17.60
N GLU A 1208 9.39 2.23 -16.67
CA GLU A 1208 9.10 1.24 -15.61
C GLU A 1208 7.86 1.65 -14.79
N ASN A 1209 7.68 2.96 -14.55
CA ASN A 1209 6.58 3.52 -13.77
C ASN A 1209 5.23 3.26 -14.48
N VAL A 1210 5.09 3.64 -15.75
CA VAL A 1210 3.86 3.42 -16.54
C VAL A 1210 3.63 1.94 -16.83
N PHE A 1211 4.70 1.19 -17.15
CA PHE A 1211 4.63 -0.25 -17.42
C PHE A 1211 3.97 -1.02 -16.27
N GLU A 1212 4.36 -0.75 -15.02
CA GLU A 1212 3.79 -1.43 -13.85
C GLU A 1212 2.27 -1.20 -13.75
N ILE A 1213 1.82 0.05 -13.85
CA ILE A 1213 0.39 0.39 -13.73
C ILE A 1213 -0.41 -0.24 -14.88
N ALA A 1214 0.05 -0.10 -16.11
CA ALA A 1214 -0.68 -0.55 -17.30
C ALA A 1214 -0.69 -2.08 -17.43
N SER A 1215 0.41 -2.77 -17.09
CA SER A 1215 0.48 -4.23 -17.11
C SER A 1215 -0.40 -4.87 -16.02
N LYS A 1216 -0.32 -4.39 -14.77
CA LYS A 1216 -1.20 -4.83 -13.68
C LYS A 1216 -2.67 -4.57 -14.04
N SER A 1217 -2.99 -3.40 -14.60
CA SER A 1217 -4.34 -3.05 -15.05
C SER A 1217 -4.88 -3.92 -16.18
N LEU A 1218 -4.05 -4.47 -17.07
CA LEU A 1218 -4.52 -5.40 -18.11
C LEU A 1218 -4.74 -6.83 -17.58
N ALA A 1219 -3.89 -7.29 -16.67
CA ALA A 1219 -3.92 -8.64 -16.14
C ALA A 1219 -5.17 -8.92 -15.28
N ALA A 1220 -5.48 -8.01 -14.35
CA ALA A 1220 -6.61 -8.08 -13.40
C ALA A 1220 -8.12 -7.94 -13.97
#